data_AF-A0A952RSC4-F1
#
_entry.id   AF-A0A952RSC4-F1
#
_cell.length_a   1.000
_cell.length_b   1.000
_cell.length_c   1.000
_cell.angle_alpha   90.00
_cell.angle_beta   90.00
_cell.angle_gamma   90.00
#
_symmetry.space_group_name_H-M   'P 1'
#
loop_
_entity.id
_entity.type
_entity.pdbx_description
1 polymer ?
#
loop_
_entity_poly.entity_id
_entity_poly.type
_entity_poly.pdbx_seq_one_letter_code
_entity_poly.pdbx_strand_id
1 'polypeptide(L)'
;MPYRRSADETAPATSAATRLLRLDAAGHDGANGARGRDGAPGSGAPGSDASSAAPGANGGKIVVALSSDTRDGIAHVKGEVSARSRASAPIDVEIAFDRPGMIELVALGGDGGDGGDGGRGGDGATGLPGSDATRFSSGSNGGPGGDGGHGGNGSHGANGGRGGDVTVRVHDRDTHLLMLIAHDVRGGSGGRAGRNGPGGSGGRGGRGGSSYSWTTTETYVDAEGRSQSRTKFHSNPGGSTGPSGRSGFAGTAALRDGARGAAGTFLVEVSDDRGRVSRADSRYDVRLVSFRHRNANDDGIYEPEEQVFVGDLEVENTGGMPLPAHHDVIVRVIDDGWIAPKDTRLVLPRSLAPGQRHLFTDRELELALRLFRPQATGGPLAAPETIRLVCELPSVRRSFGAFASPATDEMGRIVVRFPIELSPVRSLFSLSPGQAARVRWSITNASEKTFGLEGEAGRAVGVRLRLEGGELGEDDVLFVDPSGTRRSLRDGYEVDVPAIGPKKTATFEGTIAIAPHARPYACVRLVASAELGHVGAPSTTRPIQLQELTIRVGQPKDEGDADVLLVTNNRTTDEEVEAWRAVHRDLGLSMSIWDASLEGGMSVLTEVAARERAYRAVVVLDDVMDTAVGTRHASALIGKETVHAVTRADTHVLYIGPKPPLDELAVPSPAGMSFEVHRWYLSPWATPSEAQLEARAEDVAERLRRRYPDRRWVVVWRFAPEVKDEIAWARRVRLGTIEVRRTFARGAITEVVAGAEDLHRASFVRDDATYAALVHALPFATKLALLERGGAYGARTPKLAGGIEDVLAAAVVADLAHEQRAIAPHVRASRAELLRRMPLLRAFTDAERGPPGVTLESAAGKRLVEIAAWLDFIARGHARWFDWIPPLPLLRRGPRLRGAARSALARLVFADPDAARKAIARRRKQIARARKETLLRPLDFALDRVEAGLAGREVRSDAQVVPAARVLTHDELAAIAKADAKHASRARKTIAASAAARAEMLQTTGYAELAVRARVEVAPPIRVATPELEEEDDDDDRELADAGDLAALREQR
;
A
#
# COMPACT_ATOMS: atom_id res chain seq x y z
N MET A 1 -13.73 -21.85 3.49
CA MET A 1 -14.85 -21.20 2.77
C MET A 1 -14.46 -19.77 2.41
N PRO A 2 -14.15 -19.44 1.14
CA PRO A 2 -13.92 -18.06 0.74
C PRO A 2 -15.27 -17.43 0.35
N TYR A 3 -16.06 -17.00 1.33
CA TYR A 3 -17.24 -16.18 1.07
C TYR A 3 -16.91 -14.72 1.40
N ARG A 4 -16.24 -14.07 0.45
CA ARG A 4 -16.26 -12.61 0.31
C ARG A 4 -16.36 -12.30 -1.18
N ARG A 5 -17.61 -12.22 -1.66
CA ARG A 5 -17.96 -11.14 -2.58
C ARG A 5 -18.35 -9.96 -1.69
N SER A 6 -17.83 -8.78 -2.00
CA SER A 6 -17.97 -7.60 -1.16
C SER A 6 -19.45 -7.21 -1.02
N ALA A 7 -19.83 -6.78 0.18
CA ALA A 7 -21.11 -6.16 0.49
C ALA A 7 -21.31 -4.78 -0.19
N ASP A 8 -20.40 -4.39 -1.10
CA ASP A 8 -20.52 -3.19 -1.94
C ASP A 8 -21.42 -3.41 -3.18
N GLU A 9 -21.84 -4.64 -3.48
CA GLU A 9 -22.86 -4.91 -4.51
C GLU A 9 -24.30 -4.72 -4.01
N THR A 10 -24.50 -4.43 -2.72
CA THR A 10 -25.79 -3.98 -2.14
C THR A 10 -25.76 -2.50 -1.74
N ALA A 11 -25.02 -1.66 -2.46
CA ALA A 11 -25.52 -0.30 -2.67
C ALA A 11 -26.96 -0.42 -3.21
N PRO A 12 -27.91 0.45 -2.83
CA PRO A 12 -29.18 0.50 -3.54
C PRO A 12 -28.82 0.91 -4.96
N ALA A 13 -28.61 -0.09 -5.82
CA ALA A 13 -29.01 0.03 -7.19
C ALA A 13 -30.37 0.69 -7.09
N THR A 14 -30.49 1.88 -7.66
CA THR A 14 -31.73 2.40 -8.22
C THR A 14 -32.23 1.30 -9.16
N SER A 15 -32.71 0.20 -8.59
CA SER A 15 -33.31 -0.90 -9.28
C SER A 15 -34.49 -0.24 -9.91
N ALA A 16 -34.53 -0.23 -11.24
CA ALA A 16 -35.78 -0.09 -11.94
C ALA A 16 -36.74 -1.06 -11.26
N ALA A 17 -37.59 -0.54 -10.37
CA ALA A 17 -38.52 -1.35 -9.61
C ALA A 17 -39.28 -2.11 -10.68
N THR A 18 -39.26 -3.44 -10.60
CA THR A 18 -40.00 -4.27 -11.54
C THR A 18 -41.43 -3.71 -11.60
N ARG A 19 -41.87 -3.24 -12.76
CA ARG A 19 -43.11 -2.48 -12.86
C ARG A 19 -44.28 -3.46 -12.92
N LEU A 20 -45.27 -3.30 -12.04
CA LEU A 20 -46.51 -4.08 -12.10
C LEU A 20 -47.47 -3.48 -13.14
N LEU A 21 -47.67 -2.16 -13.07
CA LEU A 21 -48.49 -1.36 -13.98
C LEU A 21 -47.94 0.08 -13.97
N ARG A 22 -48.03 0.79 -15.10
CA ARG A 22 -47.82 2.24 -15.14
C ARG A 22 -48.99 2.92 -15.81
N LEU A 23 -49.53 3.90 -15.11
CA LEU A 23 -50.57 4.79 -15.59
C LEU A 23 -49.95 6.18 -15.74
N ASP A 24 -49.88 6.66 -16.98
CA ASP A 24 -49.15 7.87 -17.33
C ASP A 24 -50.12 8.94 -17.86
N ALA A 25 -50.25 10.00 -17.07
CA ALA A 25 -50.98 11.22 -17.36
C ALA A 25 -50.03 12.42 -17.40
N ALA A 26 -48.74 12.23 -17.69
CA ALA A 26 -47.78 13.33 -17.73
C ALA A 26 -48.15 14.36 -18.82
N GLY A 27 -47.89 15.63 -18.50
CA GLY A 27 -47.93 16.72 -19.47
C GLY A 27 -46.76 16.60 -20.45
N HIS A 28 -46.98 17.04 -21.69
CA HIS A 28 -45.91 17.14 -22.67
C HIS A 28 -45.04 18.36 -22.41
N ASP A 29 -43.77 18.26 -22.77
CA ASP A 29 -42.85 19.38 -22.70
C ASP A 29 -43.23 20.47 -23.70
N GLY A 30 -42.85 21.70 -23.36
CA GLY A 30 -42.99 22.87 -24.20
C GLY A 30 -41.90 22.90 -25.26
N ALA A 31 -42.26 23.34 -26.46
CA ALA A 31 -41.28 23.53 -27.54
C ALA A 31 -40.34 24.70 -27.25
N ASN A 32 -39.05 24.52 -27.53
CA ASN A 32 -38.06 25.58 -27.40
C ASN A 32 -38.29 26.70 -28.43
N GLY A 33 -37.92 27.93 -28.05
CA GLY A 33 -37.86 29.06 -28.96
C GLY A 33 -36.78 28.84 -30.02
N ALA A 34 -37.13 29.00 -31.29
CA ALA A 34 -36.16 29.00 -32.38
C ALA A 34 -35.27 30.24 -32.33
N ARG A 35 -33.97 30.02 -32.56
CA ARG A 35 -32.95 31.07 -32.66
C ARG A 35 -33.24 32.02 -33.83
N GLY A 36 -33.03 33.31 -33.58
CA GLY A 36 -33.05 34.36 -34.60
C GLY A 36 -31.93 34.21 -35.62
N ARG A 37 -32.22 34.50 -36.89
CA ARG A 37 -31.24 34.49 -37.98
C ARG A 37 -30.27 35.66 -37.87
N ASP A 38 -29.00 35.38 -38.10
CA ASP A 38 -27.95 36.39 -38.13
C ASP A 38 -28.12 37.31 -39.37
N GLY A 39 -27.71 38.57 -39.23
CA GLY A 39 -27.70 39.56 -40.29
C GLY A 39 -26.60 39.28 -41.32
N ALA A 40 -26.86 39.63 -42.58
CA ALA A 40 -25.92 39.41 -43.67
C ALA A 40 -24.59 40.18 -43.47
N PRO A 41 -23.43 39.53 -43.59
CA PRO A 41 -22.13 40.17 -43.45
C PRO A 41 -21.85 41.10 -44.63
N GLY A 42 -21.21 42.24 -44.35
CA GLY A 42 -20.83 43.25 -45.34
C GLY A 42 -21.92 44.27 -45.66
N SER A 43 -23.15 44.09 -45.19
CA SER A 43 -24.25 45.04 -45.41
C SER A 43 -24.72 45.76 -44.14
N GLY A 44 -24.17 45.43 -42.97
CA GLY A 44 -24.67 45.96 -41.71
C GLY A 44 -26.10 45.55 -41.39
N ALA A 45 -26.59 44.42 -41.93
CA ALA A 45 -27.99 44.02 -41.73
C ALA A 45 -28.23 43.61 -40.26
N PRO A 46 -29.38 43.97 -39.66
CA PRO A 46 -29.68 43.55 -38.30
C PRO A 46 -29.90 42.02 -38.22
N GLY A 47 -29.54 41.44 -37.09
CA GLY A 47 -29.97 40.10 -36.71
C GLY A 47 -31.46 40.11 -36.36
N SER A 48 -32.15 39.00 -36.61
CA SER A 48 -33.56 38.84 -36.26
C SER A 48 -33.74 38.32 -34.84
N ASP A 49 -34.89 38.64 -34.25
CA ASP A 49 -35.25 38.21 -32.90
C ASP A 49 -35.56 36.71 -32.86
N ALA A 50 -35.37 36.10 -31.69
CA ALA A 50 -35.78 34.73 -31.42
C ALA A 50 -37.30 34.59 -31.33
N SER A 51 -37.82 33.41 -31.66
CA SER A 51 -39.22 33.08 -31.38
C SER A 51 -39.42 32.71 -29.90
N SER A 52 -40.64 32.88 -29.39
CA SER A 52 -40.99 32.54 -28.01
C SER A 52 -41.01 31.03 -27.79
N ALA A 53 -40.53 30.58 -26.64
CA ALA A 53 -40.71 29.21 -26.18
C ALA A 53 -42.15 28.96 -25.73
N ALA A 54 -42.61 27.71 -25.80
CA ALA A 54 -43.92 27.29 -25.35
C ALA A 54 -43.87 26.72 -23.92
N PRO A 55 -44.88 26.97 -23.08
CA PRO A 55 -44.94 26.40 -21.73
C PRO A 55 -45.14 24.89 -21.77
N GLY A 56 -44.67 24.22 -20.72
CA GLY A 56 -44.96 22.80 -20.50
C GLY A 56 -46.44 22.59 -20.18
N ALA A 57 -47.02 21.49 -20.65
CA ALA A 57 -48.41 21.17 -20.37
C ALA A 57 -48.57 20.67 -18.94
N ASN A 58 -49.72 20.96 -18.33
CA ASN A 58 -50.03 20.42 -17.01
C ASN A 58 -50.24 18.89 -17.07
N GLY A 59 -49.88 18.21 -15.99
CA GLY A 59 -50.25 16.83 -15.76
C GLY A 59 -51.77 16.64 -15.75
N GLY A 60 -52.19 15.43 -16.13
CA GLY A 60 -53.57 15.00 -16.20
C GLY A 60 -54.12 14.52 -14.86
N LYS A 61 -55.24 13.78 -14.90
CA LYS A 61 -55.88 13.23 -13.72
C LYS A 61 -55.92 11.70 -13.80
N ILE A 62 -55.56 11.03 -12.71
CA ILE A 62 -55.64 9.58 -12.55
C ILE A 62 -56.60 9.30 -11.40
N VAL A 63 -57.65 8.53 -11.64
CA VAL A 63 -58.53 8.01 -10.58
C VAL A 63 -58.55 6.50 -10.69
N VAL A 64 -58.06 5.81 -9.67
CA VAL A 64 -58.04 4.34 -9.63
C VAL A 64 -58.69 3.84 -8.36
N ALA A 65 -59.40 2.72 -8.45
CA ALA A 65 -59.95 1.94 -7.36
C ALA A 65 -59.17 0.62 -7.28
N LEU A 66 -58.70 0.28 -6.09
CA LEU A 66 -58.02 -0.98 -5.78
C LEU A 66 -58.97 -1.89 -5.00
N SER A 67 -59.02 -3.15 -5.39
CA SER A 67 -59.73 -4.21 -4.66
C SER A 67 -59.00 -5.53 -4.86
N SER A 68 -59.10 -6.45 -3.89
CA SER A 68 -58.55 -7.80 -4.02
C SER A 68 -59.66 -8.84 -3.90
N ASP A 69 -59.54 -9.93 -4.66
CA ASP A 69 -60.18 -11.17 -4.25
C ASP A 69 -59.21 -11.89 -3.32
N THR A 70 -59.62 -12.03 -2.06
CA THR A 70 -58.79 -12.37 -0.89
C THR A 70 -58.01 -13.70 -0.95
N ARG A 71 -58.02 -14.43 -2.08
CA ARG A 71 -57.45 -15.78 -2.20
C ARG A 71 -56.27 -15.93 -3.17
N ASP A 72 -56.08 -15.03 -4.14
CA ASP A 72 -55.21 -15.34 -5.30
C ASP A 72 -53.97 -14.44 -5.49
N GLY A 73 -53.66 -13.51 -4.57
CA GLY A 73 -52.52 -12.60 -4.75
C GLY A 73 -52.68 -11.67 -5.96
N ILE A 74 -53.93 -11.40 -6.33
CA ILE A 74 -54.36 -10.57 -7.46
C ILE A 74 -55.02 -9.30 -6.94
N ALA A 75 -54.61 -8.16 -7.46
CA ALA A 75 -55.27 -6.88 -7.26
C ALA A 75 -55.99 -6.46 -8.54
N HIS A 76 -57.27 -6.08 -8.43
CA HIS A 76 -58.01 -5.44 -9.50
C HIS A 76 -57.80 -3.93 -9.41
N VAL A 77 -57.36 -3.34 -10.52
CA VAL A 77 -57.21 -1.89 -10.69
C VAL A 77 -58.25 -1.42 -11.70
N LYS A 78 -59.24 -0.66 -11.22
CA LYS A 78 -60.31 -0.09 -12.06
C LYS A 78 -60.30 1.42 -11.99
N GLY A 79 -60.54 2.11 -13.09
CA GLY A 79 -60.53 3.57 -13.03
C GLY A 79 -60.46 4.27 -14.37
N GLU A 80 -59.92 5.49 -14.35
CA GLU A 80 -59.72 6.29 -15.54
C GLU A 80 -58.43 7.10 -15.47
N VAL A 81 -57.78 7.26 -16.63
CA VAL A 81 -56.66 8.17 -16.83
C VAL A 81 -57.07 9.19 -17.87
N SER A 82 -56.98 10.47 -17.51
CA SER A 82 -57.24 11.60 -18.40
C SER A 82 -56.01 12.48 -18.51
N ALA A 83 -55.24 12.31 -19.57
CA ALA A 83 -54.27 13.31 -19.98
C ALA A 83 -55.03 14.45 -20.68
N ARG A 84 -54.77 15.73 -20.38
CA ARG A 84 -55.52 16.85 -20.98
C ARG A 84 -55.49 16.89 -22.53
N SER A 85 -54.57 16.16 -23.16
CA SER A 85 -54.42 16.03 -24.62
C SER A 85 -55.03 14.75 -25.22
N ARG A 86 -55.64 13.86 -24.42
CA ARG A 86 -56.26 12.59 -24.87
C ARG A 86 -57.63 12.37 -24.23
N ALA A 87 -58.50 11.62 -24.89
CA ALA A 87 -59.76 11.18 -24.29
C ALA A 87 -59.50 10.34 -23.03
N SER A 88 -60.40 10.42 -22.04
CA SER A 88 -60.32 9.59 -20.82
C SER A 88 -60.26 8.11 -21.22
N ALA A 89 -59.22 7.41 -20.78
CA ALA A 89 -59.05 5.99 -21.04
C ALA A 89 -59.52 5.19 -19.81
N PRO A 90 -60.49 4.27 -19.96
CA PRO A 90 -60.89 3.40 -18.86
C PRO A 90 -59.76 2.41 -18.56
N ILE A 91 -59.63 2.06 -17.28
CA ILE A 91 -58.71 1.05 -16.77
C ILE A 91 -59.54 -0.06 -16.15
N ASP A 92 -59.29 -1.29 -16.55
CA ASP A 92 -59.76 -2.50 -15.89
C ASP A 92 -58.68 -3.57 -16.08
N VAL A 93 -57.85 -3.77 -15.06
CA VAL A 93 -56.66 -4.63 -15.13
C VAL A 93 -56.52 -5.45 -13.86
N GLU A 94 -56.17 -6.73 -14.03
CA GLU A 94 -55.77 -7.63 -12.95
C GLU A 94 -54.25 -7.69 -12.84
N ILE A 95 -53.74 -7.58 -11.62
CA ILE A 95 -52.31 -7.55 -11.34
C ILE A 95 -51.97 -8.61 -10.29
N ALA A 96 -51.20 -9.61 -10.71
CA ALA A 96 -50.52 -10.50 -9.77
C ALA A 96 -49.37 -9.72 -9.06
N PHE A 97 -49.44 -9.64 -7.73
CA PHE A 97 -48.46 -8.93 -6.88
C PHE A 97 -47.56 -9.88 -6.08
N ASP A 98 -47.62 -11.17 -6.39
CA ASP A 98 -46.68 -12.21 -5.95
C ASP A 98 -45.24 -11.94 -6.44
N ARG A 99 -45.10 -11.34 -7.62
CA ARG A 99 -43.85 -10.80 -8.15
C ARG A 99 -43.48 -9.44 -7.52
N PRO A 100 -42.18 -9.15 -7.35
CA PRO A 100 -41.75 -7.83 -6.87
C PRO A 100 -42.21 -6.74 -7.84
N GLY A 101 -42.58 -5.57 -7.30
CA GLY A 101 -42.93 -4.42 -8.11
C GLY A 101 -43.99 -3.47 -7.58
N MET A 102 -44.17 -2.36 -8.30
CA MET A 102 -45.10 -1.27 -7.95
C MET A 102 -46.05 -0.91 -9.11
N ILE A 103 -47.22 -0.41 -8.76
CA ILE A 103 -48.16 0.30 -9.63
C ILE A 103 -47.74 1.78 -9.61
N GLU A 104 -47.19 2.25 -10.73
CA GLU A 104 -46.71 3.62 -10.91
C GLU A 104 -47.83 4.52 -11.43
N LEU A 105 -48.18 5.56 -10.68
CA LEU A 105 -49.14 6.59 -11.05
C LEU A 105 -48.40 7.90 -11.34
N VAL A 106 -48.21 8.22 -12.63
CA VAL A 106 -47.39 9.35 -13.08
C VAL A 106 -48.29 10.45 -13.63
N ALA A 107 -48.36 11.59 -12.96
CA ALA A 107 -49.09 12.76 -13.42
C ALA A 107 -48.18 14.00 -13.34
N LEU A 108 -47.00 13.93 -13.95
CA LEU A 108 -46.01 15.00 -13.97
C LEU A 108 -46.49 16.18 -14.82
N GLY A 109 -46.13 17.40 -14.43
CA GLY A 109 -46.18 18.53 -15.35
C GLY A 109 -45.03 18.46 -16.36
N GLY A 110 -45.30 18.79 -17.62
CA GLY A 110 -44.26 18.85 -18.66
C GLY A 110 -43.31 20.03 -18.44
N ASP A 111 -42.08 19.90 -18.92
CA ASP A 111 -41.07 20.95 -18.79
C ASP A 111 -41.38 22.12 -19.72
N GLY A 112 -41.05 23.35 -19.31
CA GLY A 112 -41.16 24.53 -20.16
C GLY A 112 -40.06 24.57 -21.21
N GLY A 113 -40.37 25.01 -22.43
CA GLY A 113 -39.37 25.15 -23.47
C GLY A 113 -38.34 26.23 -23.16
N ASP A 114 -37.10 26.01 -23.57
CA ASP A 114 -36.01 26.99 -23.47
C ASP A 114 -36.23 28.15 -24.46
N GLY A 115 -35.94 29.37 -24.04
CA GLY A 115 -35.96 30.56 -24.88
C GLY A 115 -34.91 30.50 -25.99
N GLY A 116 -35.23 31.09 -27.14
CA GLY A 116 -34.34 31.14 -28.28
C GLY A 116 -33.33 32.30 -28.19
N ASP A 117 -32.17 32.12 -28.80
CA ASP A 117 -31.16 33.18 -28.89
C ASP A 117 -31.46 34.16 -30.03
N GLY A 118 -31.22 35.44 -29.84
CA GLY A 118 -31.31 36.44 -30.91
C GLY A 118 -30.17 36.31 -31.92
N GLY A 119 -30.44 36.66 -33.18
CA GLY A 119 -29.45 36.61 -34.25
C GLY A 119 -28.37 37.69 -34.10
N ARG A 120 -27.12 37.40 -34.47
CA ARG A 120 -26.04 38.38 -34.50
C ARG A 120 -26.27 39.40 -35.62
N GLY A 121 -25.98 40.68 -35.37
CA GLY A 121 -25.96 41.70 -36.43
C GLY A 121 -24.81 41.50 -37.41
N GLY A 122 -25.05 41.76 -38.69
CA GLY A 122 -24.06 41.63 -39.75
C GLY A 122 -22.97 42.70 -39.69
N ASP A 123 -21.73 42.33 -39.99
CA ASP A 123 -20.61 43.29 -40.00
C ASP A 123 -20.75 44.30 -41.16
N GLY A 124 -20.26 45.52 -40.97
CA GLY A 124 -20.28 46.57 -42.01
C GLY A 124 -19.21 46.40 -43.09
N ALA A 125 -19.47 46.92 -44.30
CA ALA A 125 -18.53 46.84 -45.42
C ALA A 125 -17.21 47.58 -45.16
N THR A 126 -16.10 47.09 -45.71
CA THR A 126 -14.83 47.84 -45.70
C THR A 126 -14.91 49.00 -46.69
N GLY A 127 -14.41 50.16 -46.30
CA GLY A 127 -14.32 51.34 -47.15
C GLY A 127 -13.32 51.17 -48.30
N LEU A 128 -13.58 51.84 -49.42
CA LEU A 128 -12.75 51.72 -50.62
C LEU A 128 -11.35 52.32 -50.40
N PRO A 129 -10.26 51.66 -50.82
CA PRO A 129 -8.93 52.24 -50.70
C PRO A 129 -8.78 53.47 -51.62
N GLY A 130 -8.03 54.46 -51.14
CA GLY A 130 -7.57 55.58 -51.93
C GLY A 130 -6.42 55.17 -52.86
N SER A 131 -6.23 55.92 -53.93
CA SER A 131 -5.19 55.71 -54.94
C SER A 131 -3.85 56.29 -54.48
N ASP A 132 -2.75 55.55 -54.70
CA ASP A 132 -1.40 55.99 -54.33
C ASP A 132 -0.96 57.29 -55.02
N ALA A 133 -0.06 58.01 -54.36
CA ALA A 133 0.62 59.16 -54.96
C ALA A 133 1.50 58.73 -56.13
N THR A 134 1.65 59.60 -57.12
CA THR A 134 2.61 59.42 -58.21
C THR A 134 3.60 60.59 -58.19
N ARG A 135 4.59 60.60 -59.09
CA ARG A 135 5.46 61.78 -59.25
C ARG A 135 4.72 63.06 -59.68
N PHE A 136 3.44 62.97 -60.07
CA PHE A 136 2.64 64.08 -60.58
C PHE A 136 1.42 64.44 -59.71
N SER A 137 1.04 63.59 -58.75
CA SER A 137 -0.14 63.80 -57.89
C SER A 137 0.04 63.19 -56.49
N SER A 138 -0.59 63.79 -55.48
CA SER A 138 -0.71 63.19 -54.15
C SER A 138 -1.68 62.01 -54.15
N GLY A 139 -1.56 61.12 -53.16
CA GLY A 139 -2.49 60.01 -52.97
C GLY A 139 -3.87 60.49 -52.50
N SER A 140 -4.93 59.75 -52.83
CA SER A 140 -6.29 60.07 -52.36
C SER A 140 -6.61 59.37 -51.04
N ASN A 141 -7.52 59.95 -50.26
CA ASN A 141 -7.97 59.35 -49.00
C ASN A 141 -8.86 58.13 -49.29
N GLY A 142 -8.81 57.12 -48.42
CA GLY A 142 -9.75 56.01 -48.53
C GLY A 142 -11.15 56.37 -48.04
N GLY A 143 -12.16 55.68 -48.57
CA GLY A 143 -13.57 55.87 -48.24
C GLY A 143 -13.95 55.33 -46.84
N PRO A 144 -15.08 55.76 -46.27
CA PRO A 144 -15.54 55.29 -44.96
C PRO A 144 -15.97 53.82 -45.02
N GLY A 145 -15.80 53.11 -43.90
CA GLY A 145 -16.41 51.77 -43.72
C GLY A 145 -17.90 51.88 -43.39
N GLY A 146 -18.68 50.85 -43.73
CA GLY A 146 -20.11 50.76 -43.42
C GLY A 146 -20.36 50.41 -41.96
N ASP A 147 -21.52 50.77 -41.43
CA ASP A 147 -21.90 50.44 -40.05
C ASP A 147 -22.28 48.95 -39.91
N GLY A 148 -22.08 48.40 -38.72
CA GLY A 148 -22.53 47.05 -38.37
C GLY A 148 -24.00 47.04 -37.94
N GLY A 149 -24.70 45.95 -38.22
CA GLY A 149 -26.12 45.78 -37.88
C GLY A 149 -26.36 45.51 -36.40
N HIS A 150 -27.54 45.81 -35.89
CA HIS A 150 -27.91 45.48 -34.52
C HIS A 150 -28.15 43.99 -34.35
N GLY A 151 -27.83 43.43 -33.19
CA GLY A 151 -28.20 42.05 -32.86
C GLY A 151 -29.68 41.96 -32.49
N GLY A 152 -30.31 40.85 -32.83
CA GLY A 152 -31.70 40.56 -32.47
C GLY A 152 -31.85 40.22 -30.98
N ASN A 153 -33.06 40.36 -30.46
CA ASN A 153 -33.41 40.00 -29.09
C ASN A 153 -33.53 38.47 -28.94
N GLY A 154 -33.08 37.93 -27.81
CA GLY A 154 -33.45 36.57 -27.40
C GLY A 154 -34.88 36.53 -26.86
N SER A 155 -35.35 35.34 -26.49
CA SER A 155 -36.67 35.17 -25.85
C SER A 155 -36.55 34.54 -24.46
N HIS A 156 -37.59 34.73 -23.63
CA HIS A 156 -37.66 34.13 -22.30
C HIS A 156 -37.80 32.61 -22.38
N GLY A 157 -37.36 31.91 -21.33
CA GLY A 157 -37.76 30.53 -21.11
C GLY A 157 -39.22 30.46 -20.70
N ALA A 158 -39.91 29.39 -21.09
CA ALA A 158 -41.32 29.20 -20.77
C ALA A 158 -41.50 28.46 -19.44
N ASN A 159 -42.64 28.67 -18.79
CA ASN A 159 -42.92 28.02 -17.50
C ASN A 159 -43.15 26.51 -17.66
N GLY A 160 -42.77 25.75 -16.64
CA GLY A 160 -43.15 24.34 -16.53
C GLY A 160 -44.63 24.16 -16.21
N GLY A 161 -45.21 23.05 -16.66
CA GLY A 161 -46.58 22.69 -16.37
C GLY A 161 -46.78 22.29 -14.91
N ARG A 162 -47.97 22.55 -14.37
CA ARG A 162 -48.37 22.06 -13.05
C ARG A 162 -48.47 20.53 -13.05
N GLY A 163 -48.09 19.87 -11.97
CA GLY A 163 -48.40 18.46 -11.74
C GLY A 163 -49.91 18.19 -11.71
N GLY A 164 -50.29 16.97 -12.04
CA GLY A 164 -51.66 16.49 -12.13
C GLY A 164 -52.20 15.88 -10.84
N ASP A 165 -53.47 15.49 -10.86
CA ASP A 165 -54.17 15.01 -9.67
C ASP A 165 -54.35 13.48 -9.70
N VAL A 166 -53.92 12.80 -8.66
CA VAL A 166 -54.01 11.35 -8.50
C VAL A 166 -54.91 11.03 -7.31
N THR A 167 -55.97 10.26 -7.54
CA THR A 167 -56.86 9.77 -6.49
C THR A 167 -56.89 8.24 -6.49
N VAL A 168 -56.50 7.63 -5.38
CA VAL A 168 -56.57 6.19 -5.16
C VAL A 168 -57.71 5.88 -4.21
N ARG A 169 -58.72 5.17 -4.70
CA ARG A 169 -59.86 4.69 -3.94
C ARG A 169 -59.62 3.27 -3.49
N VAL A 170 -59.96 2.97 -2.25
CA VAL A 170 -59.82 1.62 -1.71
C VAL A 170 -60.90 1.38 -0.67
N HIS A 171 -61.33 0.14 -0.51
CA HIS A 171 -62.16 -0.24 0.62
C HIS A 171 -61.28 -0.46 1.86
N ASP A 172 -61.79 -0.24 3.07
CA ASP A 172 -61.02 -0.38 4.32
C ASP A 172 -60.34 -1.77 4.45
N ARG A 173 -61.02 -2.82 3.97
CA ARG A 173 -60.49 -4.20 3.89
C ARG A 173 -59.34 -4.39 2.91
N ASP A 174 -59.22 -3.51 1.91
CA ASP A 174 -58.23 -3.56 0.84
C ASP A 174 -57.07 -2.58 1.03
N THR A 175 -57.00 -1.88 2.16
CA THR A 175 -55.95 -0.88 2.46
C THR A 175 -54.52 -1.44 2.39
N HIS A 176 -54.34 -2.76 2.57
CA HIS A 176 -53.06 -3.45 2.34
C HIS A 176 -52.49 -3.26 0.92
N LEU A 177 -53.35 -3.12 -0.09
CA LEU A 177 -52.94 -2.92 -1.49
C LEU A 177 -52.25 -1.57 -1.73
N LEU A 178 -52.40 -0.59 -0.84
CA LEU A 178 -51.74 0.70 -0.95
C LEU A 178 -50.21 0.59 -0.91
N MET A 179 -49.66 -0.49 -0.34
CA MET A 179 -48.23 -0.81 -0.39
C MET A 179 -47.72 -1.08 -1.82
N LEU A 180 -48.61 -1.32 -2.78
CA LEU A 180 -48.25 -1.49 -4.19
C LEU A 180 -48.16 -0.16 -4.93
N ILE A 181 -48.61 0.97 -4.36
CA ILE A 181 -48.69 2.25 -5.06
C ILE A 181 -47.39 3.06 -4.93
N ALA A 182 -46.87 3.49 -6.07
CA ALA A 182 -45.91 4.58 -6.19
C ALA A 182 -46.55 5.70 -7.03
N HIS A 183 -46.32 6.96 -6.68
CA HIS A 183 -46.89 8.09 -7.41
C HIS A 183 -45.87 9.21 -7.64
N ASP A 184 -46.06 9.97 -8.71
CA ASP A 184 -45.29 11.19 -9.01
C ASP A 184 -46.21 12.26 -9.59
N VAL A 185 -46.42 13.32 -8.81
CA VAL A 185 -47.29 14.46 -9.12
C VAL A 185 -46.51 15.78 -9.15
N ARG A 186 -45.18 15.73 -9.33
CA ARG A 186 -44.35 16.95 -9.37
C ARG A 186 -44.72 17.83 -10.58
N GLY A 187 -44.58 19.15 -10.42
CA GLY A 187 -44.64 20.08 -11.54
C GLY A 187 -43.35 20.07 -12.37
N GLY A 188 -43.50 20.37 -13.66
CA GLY A 188 -42.40 20.44 -14.62
C GLY A 188 -41.44 21.58 -14.30
N SER A 189 -40.21 21.44 -14.75
CA SER A 189 -39.20 22.49 -14.67
C SER A 189 -39.51 23.64 -15.63
N GLY A 190 -39.08 24.85 -15.30
CA GLY A 190 -39.17 25.97 -16.24
C GLY A 190 -38.00 25.97 -17.21
N GLY A 191 -38.23 26.36 -18.46
CA GLY A 191 -37.19 26.48 -19.47
C GLY A 191 -36.25 27.64 -19.19
N ARG A 192 -35.01 27.55 -19.66
CA ARG A 192 -33.99 28.59 -19.51
C ARG A 192 -34.22 29.72 -20.48
N ALA A 193 -33.83 30.95 -20.12
CA ALA A 193 -33.88 32.07 -21.04
C ALA A 193 -32.84 31.93 -22.16
N GLY A 194 -33.20 32.41 -23.35
CA GLY A 194 -32.24 32.58 -24.45
C GLY A 194 -31.29 33.76 -24.19
N ARG A 195 -30.51 34.13 -25.20
CA ARG A 195 -29.55 35.23 -25.14
C ARG A 195 -29.83 36.27 -26.21
N ASN A 196 -29.56 37.55 -25.91
CA ASN A 196 -29.58 38.58 -26.94
C ASN A 196 -28.41 38.40 -27.93
N GLY A 197 -28.71 38.61 -29.21
CA GLY A 197 -27.72 38.60 -30.27
C GLY A 197 -26.76 39.80 -30.13
N PRO A 198 -25.45 39.61 -30.35
CA PRO A 198 -24.50 40.71 -30.37
C PRO A 198 -24.67 41.52 -31.67
N GLY A 199 -24.38 42.83 -31.62
CA GLY A 199 -24.32 43.64 -32.83
C GLY A 199 -23.10 43.31 -33.70
N GLY A 200 -23.22 43.62 -35.00
CA GLY A 200 -22.15 43.52 -35.98
C GLY A 200 -21.10 44.59 -35.77
N SER A 201 -19.85 44.28 -36.08
CA SER A 201 -18.76 45.26 -36.05
C SER A 201 -18.90 46.25 -37.22
N GLY A 202 -18.55 47.51 -36.99
CA GLY A 202 -18.42 48.48 -38.06
C GLY A 202 -17.26 48.13 -38.98
N GLY A 203 -17.47 48.30 -40.29
CA GLY A 203 -16.48 48.05 -41.31
C GLY A 203 -15.31 49.03 -41.20
N ARG A 204 -14.11 48.57 -41.53
CA ARG A 204 -12.91 49.42 -41.48
C ARG A 204 -12.97 50.46 -42.60
N GLY A 205 -12.52 51.68 -42.33
CA GLY A 205 -12.31 52.65 -43.40
C GLY A 205 -11.20 52.22 -44.35
N GLY A 206 -11.34 52.58 -45.62
CA GLY A 206 -10.36 52.27 -46.66
C GLY A 206 -9.04 52.97 -46.41
N ARG A 207 -7.93 52.29 -46.70
CA ARG A 207 -6.59 52.90 -46.57
C ARG A 207 -6.44 54.04 -47.56
N GLY A 208 -5.85 55.15 -47.14
CA GLY A 208 -5.44 56.20 -48.07
C GLY A 208 -4.21 55.76 -48.89
N GLY A 209 -4.05 56.34 -50.08
CA GLY A 209 -2.95 56.01 -50.97
C GLY A 209 -1.58 56.34 -50.38
N SER A 210 -0.57 55.54 -50.70
CA SER A 210 0.82 55.68 -50.24
C SER A 210 1.49 56.92 -50.82
N SER A 211 2.50 57.48 -50.12
CA SER A 211 3.33 58.56 -50.65
C SER A 211 4.33 58.05 -51.70
N TYR A 212 4.80 58.95 -52.58
CA TYR A 212 5.76 58.62 -53.64
C TYR A 212 6.91 59.61 -53.64
N SER A 213 8.15 59.12 -53.56
CA SER A 213 9.37 59.93 -53.64
C SER A 213 10.28 59.48 -54.77
N TRP A 214 10.97 60.44 -55.39
CA TRP A 214 11.89 60.19 -56.50
C TRP A 214 13.06 61.17 -56.48
N THR A 215 14.15 60.77 -57.11
CA THR A 215 15.34 61.60 -57.27
C THR A 215 15.61 61.95 -58.72
N THR A 216 16.23 63.12 -58.92
CA THR A 216 16.77 63.54 -60.20
C THR A 216 18.25 63.87 -60.04
N THR A 217 19.09 63.23 -60.83
CA THR A 217 20.54 63.47 -60.86
C THR A 217 20.89 64.31 -62.07
N GLU A 218 21.46 65.48 -61.83
CA GLU A 218 21.88 66.42 -62.86
C GLU A 218 23.40 66.40 -62.93
N THR A 219 23.94 66.16 -64.14
CA THR A 219 25.40 66.19 -64.38
C THR A 219 25.75 67.53 -65.01
N TYR A 220 26.65 68.28 -64.38
CA TYR A 220 27.17 69.54 -64.87
C TYR A 220 28.69 69.44 -65.01
N VAL A 221 29.28 70.18 -65.95
CA VAL A 221 30.74 70.22 -66.13
C VAL A 221 31.28 71.36 -65.27
N ASP A 222 32.23 71.05 -64.40
CA ASP A 222 32.92 72.06 -63.58
C ASP A 222 33.93 72.87 -64.41
N ALA A 223 34.49 73.92 -63.83
CA ALA A 223 35.38 74.86 -64.54
C ALA A 223 36.68 74.19 -65.03
N GLU A 224 37.03 73.03 -64.48
CA GLU A 224 38.18 72.22 -64.86
C GLU A 224 37.87 71.17 -65.94
N GLY A 225 36.66 71.20 -66.51
CA GLY A 225 36.24 70.29 -67.58
C GLY A 225 35.84 68.90 -67.12
N ARG A 226 35.64 68.67 -65.82
CA ARG A 226 35.22 67.38 -65.26
C ARG A 226 33.70 67.36 -65.03
N SER A 227 33.05 66.27 -65.43
CA SER A 227 31.62 66.06 -65.18
C SER A 227 31.38 65.72 -63.70
N GLN A 228 30.65 66.57 -63.00
CA GLN A 228 30.15 66.35 -61.64
C GLN A 228 28.65 66.11 -61.69
N SER A 229 28.13 65.27 -60.81
CA SER A 229 26.67 65.05 -60.71
C SER A 229 26.15 65.35 -59.31
N ARG A 230 25.03 66.08 -59.22
CA ARG A 230 24.30 66.30 -57.96
C ARG A 230 22.90 65.73 -58.06
N THR A 231 22.43 65.12 -56.98
CA THR A 231 21.11 64.49 -56.91
C THR A 231 20.17 65.29 -56.01
N LYS A 232 18.97 65.62 -56.50
CA LYS A 232 17.88 66.26 -55.75
C LYS A 232 16.75 65.27 -55.49
N PHE A 233 16.17 65.30 -54.29
CA PHE A 233 15.08 64.41 -53.86
C PHE A 233 13.75 65.18 -53.85
N HIS A 234 12.68 64.57 -54.36
CA HIS A 234 11.31 65.08 -54.42
C HIS A 234 10.34 64.06 -53.81
N SER A 235 9.21 64.49 -53.25
CA SER A 235 8.16 63.59 -52.76
C SER A 235 6.76 64.20 -52.80
N ASN A 236 5.76 63.40 -53.18
CA ASN A 236 4.33 63.71 -53.02
C ASN A 236 3.73 62.90 -51.87
N PRO A 237 2.91 63.52 -50.99
CA PRO A 237 2.31 62.85 -49.85
C PRO A 237 1.19 61.88 -50.28
N GLY A 238 0.98 60.86 -49.45
CA GLY A 238 -0.16 59.94 -49.58
C GLY A 238 -1.47 60.54 -49.05
N GLY A 239 -2.57 59.79 -49.19
CA GLY A 239 -3.87 60.11 -48.61
C GLY A 239 -4.08 59.50 -47.22
N SER A 240 -5.05 60.01 -46.47
CA SER A 240 -5.44 59.49 -45.15
C SER A 240 -6.40 58.29 -45.25
N THR A 241 -6.36 57.42 -44.24
CA THR A 241 -7.31 56.30 -44.13
C THR A 241 -8.69 56.83 -43.74
N GLY A 242 -9.74 56.34 -44.40
CA GLY A 242 -11.12 56.71 -44.10
C GLY A 242 -11.56 56.29 -42.69
N PRO A 243 -12.62 56.91 -42.13
CA PRO A 243 -13.12 56.51 -40.82
C PRO A 243 -13.77 55.11 -40.88
N SER A 244 -13.70 54.37 -39.78
CA SER A 244 -14.41 53.09 -39.66
C SER A 244 -15.89 53.33 -39.32
N GLY A 245 -16.76 52.43 -39.78
CA GLY A 245 -18.17 52.43 -39.42
C GLY A 245 -18.37 52.14 -37.94
N ARG A 246 -19.56 52.44 -37.43
CA ARG A 246 -19.98 52.16 -36.05
C ARG A 246 -20.37 50.70 -35.91
N SER A 247 -20.04 50.08 -34.78
CA SER A 247 -20.58 48.77 -34.43
C SER A 247 -22.04 48.87 -34.04
N GLY A 248 -22.85 47.89 -34.43
CA GLY A 248 -24.22 47.77 -33.99
C GLY A 248 -24.32 47.43 -32.51
N PHE A 249 -25.41 47.89 -31.87
CA PHE A 249 -25.79 47.47 -30.53
C PHE A 249 -26.20 45.99 -30.47
N ALA A 250 -25.98 45.37 -29.31
CA ALA A 250 -26.59 44.07 -29.00
C ALA A 250 -28.10 44.21 -28.75
N GLY A 251 -28.84 43.11 -28.87
CA GLY A 251 -30.25 43.06 -28.46
C GLY A 251 -30.42 43.45 -26.98
N THR A 252 -31.55 44.05 -26.65
CA THR A 252 -31.80 44.72 -25.37
C THR A 252 -32.92 44.09 -24.54
N ALA A 253 -33.53 43.00 -25.01
CA ALA A 253 -34.59 42.33 -24.26
C ALA A 253 -34.08 41.85 -22.89
N ALA A 254 -34.87 42.09 -21.84
CA ALA A 254 -34.58 41.60 -20.49
C ALA A 254 -35.12 40.18 -20.36
N LEU A 255 -34.25 39.17 -20.47
CA LEU A 255 -34.63 37.76 -20.53
C LEU A 255 -34.72 37.14 -19.13
N ARG A 256 -35.62 36.17 -18.94
CA ARG A 256 -35.85 35.47 -17.67
C ARG A 256 -36.13 34.00 -17.93
N ASP A 257 -35.72 33.17 -16.98
CA ASP A 257 -36.06 31.76 -16.97
C ASP A 257 -37.56 31.59 -16.67
N GLY A 258 -38.12 30.49 -17.14
CA GLY A 258 -39.47 30.06 -16.80
C GLY A 258 -39.57 29.63 -15.34
N ALA A 259 -40.73 29.86 -14.73
CA ALA A 259 -41.01 29.36 -13.40
C ALA A 259 -41.25 27.84 -13.42
N ARG A 260 -40.86 27.16 -12.34
CA ARG A 260 -41.22 25.76 -12.11
C ARG A 260 -42.74 25.64 -11.89
N GLY A 261 -43.36 24.62 -12.46
CA GLY A 261 -44.75 24.29 -12.21
C GLY A 261 -45.00 23.87 -10.76
N ALA A 262 -46.16 24.23 -10.20
CA ALA A 262 -46.56 23.75 -8.88
C ALA A 262 -46.80 22.23 -8.90
N ALA A 263 -46.64 21.56 -7.76
CA ALA A 263 -47.02 20.16 -7.62
C ALA A 263 -48.54 19.97 -7.77
N GLY A 264 -48.92 18.79 -8.25
CA GLY A 264 -50.28 18.29 -8.26
C GLY A 264 -50.66 17.71 -6.89
N THR A 265 -51.77 16.98 -6.85
CA THR A 265 -52.28 16.38 -5.60
C THR A 265 -52.27 14.87 -5.66
N PHE A 266 -51.89 14.21 -4.56
CA PHE A 266 -52.09 12.78 -4.35
C PHE A 266 -53.07 12.62 -3.18
N LEU A 267 -54.12 11.82 -3.39
CA LEU A 267 -55.18 11.61 -2.41
C LEU A 267 -55.55 10.13 -2.35
N VAL A 268 -55.61 9.60 -1.14
CA VAL A 268 -56.18 8.27 -0.85
C VAL A 268 -57.58 8.48 -0.29
N GLU A 269 -58.58 7.86 -0.92
CA GLU A 269 -59.97 7.82 -0.46
C GLU A 269 -60.28 6.40 0.05
N VAL A 270 -60.48 6.24 1.35
CA VAL A 270 -60.81 4.94 1.96
C VAL A 270 -62.31 4.91 2.29
N SER A 271 -63.01 3.93 1.73
CA SER A 271 -64.44 3.69 2.03
C SER A 271 -64.62 2.58 3.06
N ASP A 272 -65.54 2.76 4.01
CA ASP A 272 -65.91 1.72 4.98
C ASP A 272 -67.18 0.95 4.56
N ASP A 273 -67.53 -0.10 5.31
CA ASP A 273 -68.74 -0.93 5.08
C ASP A 273 -70.06 -0.12 5.17
N ARG A 274 -70.03 1.12 5.70
CA ARG A 274 -71.18 2.04 5.80
C ARG A 274 -71.19 3.09 4.69
N GLY A 275 -70.23 3.02 3.75
CA GLY A 275 -70.08 3.98 2.66
C GLY A 275 -69.47 5.32 3.07
N ARG A 276 -68.94 5.46 4.29
CA ARG A 276 -68.23 6.68 4.71
C ARG A 276 -66.84 6.70 4.08
N VAL A 277 -66.44 7.86 3.57
CA VAL A 277 -65.13 8.06 2.92
C VAL A 277 -64.22 8.91 3.80
N SER A 278 -63.05 8.38 4.15
CA SER A 278 -61.96 9.13 4.76
C SER A 278 -60.90 9.47 3.71
N ARG A 279 -60.15 10.55 3.95
CA ARG A 279 -59.18 11.12 3.00
C ARG A 279 -57.81 11.29 3.66
N ALA A 280 -56.76 10.88 2.95
CA ALA A 280 -55.37 11.07 3.37
C ALA A 280 -54.51 11.52 2.18
N ASP A 281 -53.51 12.36 2.44
CA ASP A 281 -52.58 12.89 1.43
C ASP A 281 -51.38 11.97 1.16
N SER A 282 -51.27 10.86 1.89
CA SER A 282 -50.23 9.85 1.77
C SER A 282 -50.70 8.52 2.36
N ARG A 283 -50.05 7.43 1.95
CA ARG A 283 -50.29 6.09 2.52
C ARG A 283 -49.67 5.97 3.91
N TYR A 284 -50.01 4.92 4.63
CA TYR A 284 -49.32 4.56 5.86
C TYR A 284 -47.87 4.16 5.56
N ASP A 285 -46.97 4.43 6.50
CA ASP A 285 -45.57 4.03 6.48
C ASP A 285 -45.09 3.88 7.92
N VAL A 286 -44.05 3.09 8.16
CA VAL A 286 -43.56 2.86 9.52
C VAL A 286 -42.05 3.00 9.62
N ARG A 287 -41.61 3.44 10.78
CA ARG A 287 -40.21 3.64 11.12
C ARG A 287 -39.88 2.99 12.47
N LEU A 288 -38.78 2.26 12.52
CA LEU A 288 -38.18 1.78 13.75
C LEU A 288 -37.56 2.96 14.50
N VAL A 289 -38.01 3.21 15.72
CA VAL A 289 -37.53 4.31 16.56
C VAL A 289 -36.37 3.83 17.43
N SER A 290 -36.54 2.69 18.11
CA SER A 290 -35.52 2.09 18.96
C SER A 290 -35.80 0.61 19.21
N PHE A 291 -34.78 -0.12 19.66
CA PHE A 291 -34.89 -1.46 20.24
C PHE A 291 -33.69 -1.72 21.15
N ARG A 292 -33.78 -2.76 21.98
CA ARG A 292 -32.68 -3.30 22.78
C ARG A 292 -32.45 -4.75 22.45
N HIS A 293 -31.24 -5.23 22.69
CA HIS A 293 -30.90 -6.63 22.56
C HIS A 293 -30.09 -7.11 23.76
N ARG A 294 -30.24 -8.39 24.09
CA ARG A 294 -29.52 -9.07 25.17
C ARG A 294 -29.23 -10.50 24.77
N ASN A 295 -28.10 -11.03 25.22
CA ASN A 295 -27.74 -12.42 25.02
C ASN A 295 -28.37 -13.29 26.13
N ALA A 296 -28.66 -14.55 25.84
CA ALA A 296 -29.53 -15.37 26.70
C ALA A 296 -29.00 -15.58 28.12
N ASN A 297 -27.67 -15.53 28.30
CA ASN A 297 -27.06 -15.71 29.60
C ASN A 297 -26.74 -14.37 30.31
N ASP A 298 -26.98 -13.21 29.68
CA ASP A 298 -26.71 -11.85 30.20
C ASP A 298 -25.26 -11.62 30.70
N ASP A 299 -24.26 -12.31 30.14
CA ASP A 299 -22.83 -12.16 30.50
C ASP A 299 -22.09 -11.05 29.72
N GLY A 300 -22.79 -10.37 28.80
CA GLY A 300 -22.24 -9.31 27.96
C GLY A 300 -21.37 -9.81 26.80
N ILE A 301 -21.42 -11.10 26.48
CA ILE A 301 -20.69 -11.73 25.37
C ILE A 301 -21.69 -12.38 24.42
N TYR A 302 -21.65 -11.95 23.16
CA TYR A 302 -22.41 -12.59 22.09
C TYR A 302 -21.59 -13.75 21.54
N GLU A 303 -21.88 -14.98 21.94
CA GLU A 303 -21.11 -16.16 21.49
C GLU A 303 -21.80 -16.98 20.39
N PRO A 304 -21.04 -17.68 19.53
CA PRO A 304 -21.62 -18.64 18.60
C PRO A 304 -22.52 -19.68 19.28
N GLU A 305 -23.63 -20.03 18.62
CA GLU A 305 -24.73 -20.89 19.10
C GLU A 305 -25.65 -20.28 20.16
N GLU A 306 -25.33 -19.10 20.69
CA GLU A 306 -26.14 -18.48 21.71
C GLU A 306 -27.44 -17.92 21.15
N GLN A 307 -28.50 -17.97 21.96
CA GLN A 307 -29.73 -17.25 21.70
C GLN A 307 -29.58 -15.77 22.09
N VAL A 308 -30.18 -14.89 21.30
CA VAL A 308 -30.24 -13.46 21.53
C VAL A 308 -31.68 -13.01 21.42
N PHE A 309 -32.08 -12.16 22.34
CA PHE A 309 -33.42 -11.59 22.44
C PHE A 309 -33.39 -10.13 22.04
N VAL A 310 -34.35 -9.71 21.23
CA VAL A 310 -34.56 -8.32 20.82
C VAL A 310 -35.90 -7.83 21.36
N GLY A 311 -35.87 -6.89 22.28
CA GLY A 311 -37.03 -6.36 23.01
C GLY A 311 -37.04 -4.84 23.07
N ASP A 312 -37.95 -4.28 23.85
CA ASP A 312 -38.15 -2.82 23.98
C ASP A 312 -38.23 -2.11 22.63
N LEU A 313 -38.89 -2.75 21.67
CA LEU A 313 -38.95 -2.31 20.29
C LEU A 313 -40.04 -1.26 20.12
N GLU A 314 -39.67 -0.07 19.65
CA GLU A 314 -40.59 1.04 19.41
C GLU A 314 -40.74 1.31 17.91
N VAL A 315 -41.97 1.29 17.40
CA VAL A 315 -42.32 1.62 16.01
C VAL A 315 -43.26 2.82 15.97
N GLU A 316 -43.03 3.72 15.02
CA GLU A 316 -43.87 4.88 14.75
C GLU A 316 -44.52 4.76 13.37
N ASN A 317 -45.81 5.05 13.27
CA ASN A 317 -46.44 5.28 11.96
C ASN A 317 -46.10 6.70 11.48
N THR A 318 -45.29 6.79 10.43
CA THR A 318 -44.85 8.06 9.84
C THR A 318 -45.67 8.47 8.61
N GLY A 319 -46.65 7.66 8.21
CA GLY A 319 -47.54 7.95 7.09
C GLY A 319 -48.75 8.82 7.47
N GLY A 320 -49.50 9.28 6.46
CA GLY A 320 -50.65 10.18 6.62
C GLY A 320 -51.98 9.49 6.95
N MET A 321 -51.99 8.16 7.11
CA MET A 321 -53.18 7.39 7.47
C MET A 321 -52.87 6.25 8.43
N PRO A 322 -53.88 5.67 9.12
CA PRO A 322 -53.69 4.52 9.99
C PRO A 322 -53.16 3.28 9.25
N LEU A 323 -52.49 2.38 9.97
CA LEU A 323 -52.16 1.03 9.47
C LEU A 323 -53.43 0.25 9.09
N PRO A 324 -53.35 -0.73 8.15
CA PRO A 324 -54.52 -1.53 7.75
C PRO A 324 -55.28 -2.16 8.92
N ALA A 325 -56.61 -2.00 8.92
CA ALA A 325 -57.47 -2.50 10.00
C ALA A 325 -57.73 -4.03 9.95
N HIS A 326 -57.46 -4.65 8.80
CA HIS A 326 -57.80 -6.06 8.52
C HIS A 326 -56.59 -6.93 8.17
N HIS A 327 -55.38 -6.38 8.21
CA HIS A 327 -54.15 -7.07 7.83
C HIS A 327 -53.06 -6.81 8.86
N ASP A 328 -52.28 -7.85 9.16
CA ASP A 328 -51.22 -7.77 10.17
C ASP A 328 -49.95 -7.19 9.55
N VAL A 329 -49.40 -6.15 10.18
CA VAL A 329 -48.05 -5.66 9.90
C VAL A 329 -47.11 -6.33 10.90
N ILE A 330 -46.06 -7.00 10.39
CA ILE A 330 -45.15 -7.80 11.22
C ILE A 330 -43.74 -7.25 11.22
N VAL A 331 -43.05 -7.33 12.35
CA VAL A 331 -41.62 -7.06 12.49
C VAL A 331 -40.89 -8.38 12.72
N ARG A 332 -39.75 -8.57 12.05
CA ARG A 332 -38.88 -9.75 12.13
C ARG A 332 -37.41 -9.37 12.11
N VAL A 333 -36.56 -10.27 12.58
CA VAL A 333 -35.10 -10.18 12.42
C VAL A 333 -34.71 -10.67 11.02
N ILE A 334 -33.74 -10.00 10.39
CA ILE A 334 -33.21 -10.40 9.08
C ILE A 334 -32.21 -11.55 9.25
N ASP A 335 -32.32 -12.56 8.38
CA ASP A 335 -31.39 -13.68 8.28
C ASP A 335 -30.15 -13.29 7.47
N ASP A 336 -29.06 -12.90 8.14
CA ASP A 336 -27.82 -12.45 7.49
C ASP A 336 -26.59 -12.72 8.37
N GLY A 337 -25.44 -12.93 7.74
CA GLY A 337 -24.14 -12.99 8.43
C GLY A 337 -24.06 -14.06 9.54
N TRP A 338 -23.97 -13.64 10.79
CA TRP A 338 -23.97 -14.52 11.97
C TRP A 338 -25.36 -14.79 12.53
N ILE A 339 -26.37 -14.05 12.10
CA ILE A 339 -27.71 -14.08 12.66
C ILE A 339 -28.52 -15.19 11.98
N ALA A 340 -29.14 -16.05 12.79
CA ALA A 340 -30.11 -17.04 12.35
C ALA A 340 -31.42 -16.80 13.13
N PRO A 341 -32.41 -16.10 12.56
CA PRO A 341 -33.65 -15.77 13.24
C PRO A 341 -34.46 -17.03 13.57
N LYS A 342 -35.16 -17.03 14.71
CA LYS A 342 -36.17 -18.02 15.05
C LYS A 342 -37.52 -17.64 14.43
N ASP A 343 -38.51 -18.52 14.50
CA ASP A 343 -39.87 -18.25 13.99
C ASP A 343 -40.69 -17.37 14.95
N THR A 344 -40.10 -16.27 15.42
CA THR A 344 -40.75 -15.25 16.23
C THR A 344 -41.03 -14.02 15.38
N ARG A 345 -42.19 -13.39 15.65
CA ARG A 345 -42.63 -12.17 14.96
C ARG A 345 -43.43 -11.29 15.90
N LEU A 346 -43.24 -9.99 15.78
CA LEU A 346 -44.04 -9.00 16.49
C LEU A 346 -45.10 -8.45 15.55
N VAL A 347 -46.35 -8.36 16.01
CA VAL A 347 -47.48 -7.84 15.21
C VAL A 347 -47.83 -6.45 15.73
N LEU A 348 -47.73 -5.44 14.86
CA LEU A 348 -48.14 -4.08 15.22
C LEU A 348 -49.65 -4.00 15.45
N PRO A 349 -50.11 -3.09 16.34
CA PRO A 349 -51.53 -2.82 16.49
C PRO A 349 -52.15 -2.42 15.15
N ARG A 350 -53.29 -3.06 14.82
CA ARG A 350 -54.09 -2.65 13.67
C ARG A 350 -54.60 -1.23 13.88
N SER A 351 -54.73 -0.47 12.79
CA SER A 351 -55.20 0.92 12.84
C SER A 351 -54.33 1.87 13.70
N LEU A 352 -53.02 1.58 13.84
CA LEU A 352 -52.07 2.51 14.47
C LEU A 352 -52.09 3.86 13.73
N ALA A 353 -52.51 4.93 14.40
CA ALA A 353 -52.79 6.22 13.79
C ALA A 353 -51.52 6.95 13.30
N PRO A 354 -51.64 7.93 12.38
CA PRO A 354 -50.52 8.79 11.98
C PRO A 354 -49.83 9.44 13.18
N GLY A 355 -48.50 9.34 13.24
CA GLY A 355 -47.67 9.85 14.33
C GLY A 355 -47.76 9.06 15.64
N GLN A 356 -48.62 8.03 15.70
CA GLN A 356 -48.73 7.18 16.88
C GLN A 356 -47.54 6.22 16.95
N ARG A 357 -47.06 5.99 18.17
CA ARG A 357 -46.00 5.03 18.48
C ARG A 357 -46.54 3.82 19.22
N HIS A 358 -45.90 2.70 19.01
CA HIS A 358 -46.15 1.47 19.74
C HIS A 358 -44.84 0.90 20.26
N LEU A 359 -44.78 0.65 21.56
CA LEU A 359 -43.67 0.00 22.24
C LEU A 359 -44.08 -1.43 22.61
N PHE A 360 -43.30 -2.40 22.16
CA PHE A 360 -43.41 -3.79 22.61
C PHE A 360 -42.61 -3.97 23.91
N THR A 361 -43.31 -4.19 25.02
CA THR A 361 -42.69 -4.34 26.36
C THR A 361 -42.70 -5.79 26.88
N ASP A 362 -43.56 -6.64 26.34
CA ASP A 362 -43.86 -7.98 26.85
C ASP A 362 -43.55 -9.10 25.83
N ARG A 363 -43.00 -8.74 24.67
CA ARG A 363 -42.67 -9.68 23.58
C ARG A 363 -41.31 -9.34 23.00
N GLU A 364 -40.56 -10.38 22.68
CA GLU A 364 -39.23 -10.27 22.09
C GLU A 364 -39.17 -11.02 20.75
N LEU A 365 -38.26 -10.60 19.88
CA LEU A 365 -37.82 -11.41 18.75
C LEU A 365 -36.62 -12.24 19.20
N GLU A 366 -36.57 -13.47 18.72
CA GLU A 366 -35.53 -14.43 19.04
C GLU A 366 -34.68 -14.72 17.81
N LEU A 367 -33.37 -14.78 18.02
CA LEU A 367 -32.40 -15.24 17.03
C LEU A 367 -31.34 -16.10 17.72
N ALA A 368 -30.62 -16.90 16.93
CA ALA A 368 -29.43 -17.60 17.37
C ALA A 368 -28.22 -17.11 16.58
N LEU A 369 -27.04 -17.14 17.19
CA LEU A 369 -25.79 -16.91 16.49
C LEU A 369 -25.30 -18.22 15.87
N ARG A 370 -24.86 -18.17 14.62
CA ARG A 370 -24.44 -19.36 13.87
C ARG A 370 -23.19 -20.00 14.48
N LEU A 371 -23.08 -21.32 14.32
CA LEU A 371 -21.94 -22.13 14.77
C LEU A 371 -20.62 -21.64 14.16
N PHE A 372 -19.57 -21.60 14.97
CA PHE A 372 -18.20 -21.37 14.52
C PHE A 372 -17.32 -22.59 14.78
N ARG A 373 -16.44 -22.89 13.82
CA ARG A 373 -15.35 -23.86 13.98
C ARG A 373 -14.05 -23.23 13.47
N PRO A 374 -13.01 -23.07 14.32
CA PRO A 374 -11.74 -22.50 13.88
C PRO A 374 -11.12 -23.37 12.79
N GLN A 375 -10.73 -22.74 11.67
CA GLN A 375 -10.11 -23.42 10.52
C GLN A 375 -8.59 -23.21 10.46
N ALA A 376 -8.08 -22.22 11.18
CA ALA A 376 -6.68 -21.83 11.19
C ALA A 376 -6.31 -21.26 12.57
N THR A 377 -5.01 -21.25 12.87
CA THR A 377 -4.46 -20.64 14.08
C THR A 377 -4.55 -19.13 14.04
N GLY A 378 -4.78 -18.48 15.18
CA GLY A 378 -4.89 -17.03 15.24
C GLY A 378 -5.34 -16.49 16.58
N GLY A 379 -5.58 -15.18 16.60
CA GLY A 379 -6.17 -14.50 17.75
C GLY A 379 -7.60 -14.96 18.05
N PRO A 380 -8.16 -14.52 19.19
CA PRO A 380 -9.56 -14.81 19.54
C PRO A 380 -10.54 -14.36 18.47
N LEU A 381 -11.66 -15.08 18.33
CA LEU A 381 -12.77 -14.65 17.46
C LEU A 381 -13.30 -13.29 17.93
N ALA A 382 -13.35 -12.32 17.02
CA ALA A 382 -13.94 -11.00 17.26
C ALA A 382 -14.59 -10.50 15.96
N ALA A 383 -15.76 -11.04 15.63
CA ALA A 383 -16.46 -10.73 14.40
C ALA A 383 -17.53 -9.64 14.63
N PRO A 384 -17.37 -8.42 14.08
CA PRO A 384 -18.41 -7.41 14.17
C PRO A 384 -19.64 -7.84 13.37
N GLU A 385 -20.83 -7.63 13.94
CA GLU A 385 -22.11 -7.95 13.30
C GLU A 385 -23.17 -6.90 13.68
N THR A 386 -24.26 -6.80 12.91
CA THR A 386 -25.37 -5.89 13.19
C THR A 386 -26.72 -6.62 13.10
N ILE A 387 -27.45 -6.65 14.21
CA ILE A 387 -28.84 -7.11 14.26
C ILE A 387 -29.72 -6.11 13.50
N ARG A 388 -30.28 -6.56 12.37
CA ARG A 388 -31.19 -5.76 11.56
C ARG A 388 -32.60 -6.31 11.60
N LEU A 389 -33.56 -5.39 11.64
CA LEU A 389 -34.97 -5.71 11.69
C LEU A 389 -35.63 -5.27 10.39
N VAL A 390 -36.61 -6.06 9.96
CA VAL A 390 -37.47 -5.75 8.81
C VAL A 390 -38.91 -5.68 9.30
N CYS A 391 -39.66 -4.72 8.75
CA CYS A 391 -41.10 -4.64 8.92
C CYS A 391 -41.78 -4.93 7.60
N GLU A 392 -42.81 -5.76 7.61
CA GLU A 392 -43.46 -6.29 6.42
C GLU A 392 -44.97 -6.34 6.56
N LEU A 393 -45.65 -6.24 5.42
CA LEU A 393 -47.06 -6.53 5.28
C LEU A 393 -47.21 -7.84 4.49
N PRO A 394 -47.38 -9.00 5.16
CA PRO A 394 -47.34 -10.31 4.50
C PRO A 394 -48.41 -10.50 3.44
N SER A 395 -49.59 -9.89 3.63
CA SER A 395 -50.72 -10.01 2.69
C SER A 395 -50.42 -9.48 1.28
N VAL A 396 -49.42 -8.61 1.13
CA VAL A 396 -48.93 -8.13 -0.18
C VAL A 396 -47.47 -8.49 -0.46
N ARG A 397 -46.80 -9.19 0.47
CA ARG A 397 -45.36 -9.54 0.40
C ARG A 397 -44.50 -8.31 0.11
N ARG A 398 -44.67 -7.25 0.90
CA ARG A 398 -43.88 -6.01 0.79
C ARG A 398 -43.32 -5.61 2.14
N SER A 399 -42.10 -5.10 2.12
CA SER A 399 -41.40 -4.57 3.30
C SER A 399 -41.44 -3.04 3.29
N PHE A 400 -41.41 -2.44 4.47
CA PHE A 400 -41.38 -0.99 4.63
C PHE A 400 -39.96 -0.48 4.43
N GLY A 401 -39.69 0.15 3.28
CA GLY A 401 -38.34 0.57 2.89
C GLY A 401 -37.71 1.64 3.79
N ALA A 402 -38.51 2.43 4.50
CA ALA A 402 -38.05 3.45 5.45
C ALA A 402 -38.03 2.96 6.91
N PHE A 403 -38.23 1.66 7.15
CA PHE A 403 -38.34 1.11 8.49
C PHE A 403 -37.04 1.24 9.29
N ALA A 404 -35.93 0.76 8.74
CA ALA A 404 -34.62 0.84 9.38
C ALA A 404 -33.86 2.12 8.97
N SER A 405 -32.97 2.58 9.84
CA SER A 405 -32.11 3.75 9.61
C SER A 405 -30.68 3.49 10.09
N PRO A 406 -29.69 4.31 9.68
CA PRO A 406 -28.33 4.20 10.21
C PRO A 406 -28.24 4.29 11.74
N ALA A 407 -29.16 5.02 12.38
CA ALA A 407 -29.21 5.13 13.84
C ALA A 407 -29.67 3.82 14.50
N THR A 408 -30.61 3.10 13.90
CA THR A 408 -31.07 1.80 14.41
C THR A 408 -30.06 0.68 14.10
N ASP A 409 -29.30 0.80 13.01
CA ASP A 409 -28.16 -0.09 12.75
C ASP A 409 -27.10 0.02 13.84
N GLU A 410 -26.84 1.24 14.34
CA GLU A 410 -25.91 1.43 15.46
C GLU A 410 -26.41 0.76 16.75
N MET A 411 -27.72 0.76 17.00
CA MET A 411 -28.35 0.08 18.14
C MET A 411 -28.25 -1.45 18.05
N GLY A 412 -28.10 -2.01 16.85
CA GLY A 412 -27.99 -3.46 16.63
C GLY A 412 -26.56 -4.00 16.63
N ARG A 413 -25.54 -3.16 16.86
CA ARG A 413 -24.13 -3.58 16.76
C ARG A 413 -23.75 -4.53 17.87
N ILE A 414 -23.19 -5.68 17.48
CA ILE A 414 -22.63 -6.68 18.38
C ILE A 414 -21.23 -7.11 17.90
N VAL A 415 -20.50 -7.77 18.79
CA VAL A 415 -19.24 -8.45 18.43
C VAL A 415 -19.37 -9.91 18.83
N VAL A 416 -19.42 -10.79 17.83
CA VAL A 416 -19.47 -12.23 18.04
C VAL A 416 -18.09 -12.72 18.47
N ARG A 417 -18.00 -13.30 19.68
CA ARG A 417 -16.75 -13.77 20.31
C ARG A 417 -17.04 -14.85 21.35
N PHE A 418 -16.03 -15.64 21.72
CA PHE A 418 -16.15 -16.57 22.84
C PHE A 418 -15.76 -15.94 24.17
N PRO A 419 -16.28 -16.45 25.30
CA PRO A 419 -15.92 -15.97 26.65
C PRO A 419 -14.51 -16.38 27.10
N ILE A 420 -13.90 -17.38 26.47
CA ILE A 420 -12.57 -17.90 26.82
C ILE A 420 -11.58 -17.58 25.69
N GLU A 421 -10.46 -16.97 26.05
CA GLU A 421 -9.41 -16.55 25.10
C GLU A 421 -8.07 -17.23 25.42
N LEU A 422 -7.43 -17.84 24.42
CA LEU A 422 -6.13 -18.48 24.50
C LEU A 422 -4.99 -17.49 24.19
N SER A 423 -3.98 -17.44 25.06
CA SER A 423 -2.74 -16.70 24.81
C SER A 423 -1.87 -17.38 23.75
N PRO A 424 -1.00 -16.66 23.03
CA PRO A 424 0.07 -17.29 22.27
C PRO A 424 0.91 -18.24 23.14
N VAL A 425 1.30 -19.38 22.59
CA VAL A 425 2.16 -20.34 23.29
C VAL A 425 3.58 -19.79 23.34
N ARG A 426 4.13 -19.69 24.55
CA ARG A 426 5.49 -19.18 24.80
C ARG A 426 6.44 -20.34 25.03
N SER A 427 7.55 -20.38 24.28
CA SER A 427 8.63 -21.35 24.42
C SER A 427 9.91 -20.80 23.79
N LEU A 428 10.99 -21.60 23.82
CA LEU A 428 12.06 -21.49 22.84
C LEU A 428 11.61 -22.06 21.50
N PHE A 429 11.99 -21.38 20.42
CA PHE A 429 11.65 -21.76 19.05
C PHE A 429 12.79 -22.51 18.35
N SER A 430 13.96 -22.60 18.97
CA SER A 430 15.07 -23.45 18.54
C SER A 430 15.71 -24.14 19.75
N LEU A 431 15.96 -25.44 19.63
CA LEU A 431 16.59 -26.28 20.65
C LEU A 431 17.66 -27.17 20.03
N SER A 432 18.82 -27.32 20.67
CA SER A 432 19.81 -28.33 20.24
C SER A 432 19.28 -29.74 20.52
N PRO A 433 19.78 -30.76 19.81
CA PRO A 433 19.55 -32.15 20.18
C PRO A 433 19.89 -32.40 21.65
N GLY A 434 18.97 -33.02 22.39
CA GLY A 434 19.11 -33.30 23.81
C GLY A 434 18.72 -32.16 24.77
N GLN A 435 18.46 -30.94 24.27
CA GLN A 435 17.98 -29.82 25.10
C GLN A 435 16.49 -29.90 25.38
N ALA A 436 16.07 -29.19 26.44
CA ALA A 436 14.69 -29.06 26.83
C ALA A 436 14.33 -27.61 27.17
N ALA A 437 13.07 -27.22 26.92
CA ALA A 437 12.53 -25.92 27.26
C ALA A 437 11.14 -26.01 27.88
N ARG A 438 10.80 -24.99 28.65
CA ARG A 438 9.44 -24.74 29.12
C ARG A 438 8.57 -24.25 27.98
N VAL A 439 7.36 -24.78 27.95
CA VAL A 439 6.26 -24.33 27.11
C VAL A 439 5.17 -23.80 28.04
N ARG A 440 4.72 -22.56 27.84
CA ARG A 440 3.72 -21.90 28.69
C ARG A 440 2.64 -21.23 27.85
N TRP A 441 1.38 -21.44 28.22
CA TRP A 441 0.23 -20.78 27.63
C TRP A 441 -0.82 -20.55 28.71
N SER A 442 -1.81 -19.72 28.43
CA SER A 442 -2.88 -19.44 29.38
C SER A 442 -4.21 -19.26 28.66
N ILE A 443 -5.29 -19.53 29.38
CA ILE A 443 -6.62 -19.07 28.97
C ILE A 443 -7.08 -17.97 29.89
N THR A 444 -7.82 -17.01 29.35
CA THR A 444 -8.41 -15.89 30.10
C THR A 444 -9.91 -15.89 29.88
N ASN A 445 -10.66 -15.76 30.96
CA ASN A 445 -12.10 -15.57 30.91
C ASN A 445 -12.41 -14.08 30.72
N ALA A 446 -12.89 -13.71 29.53
CA ALA A 446 -13.25 -12.34 29.17
C ALA A 446 -14.68 -11.94 29.60
N SER A 447 -15.49 -12.88 30.12
CA SER A 447 -16.86 -12.63 30.57
C SER A 447 -16.95 -12.06 31.99
N GLU A 448 -18.18 -11.76 32.42
CA GLU A 448 -18.51 -11.39 33.80
C GLU A 448 -18.91 -12.60 34.68
N LYS A 449 -18.97 -13.82 34.12
CA LYS A 449 -19.38 -15.04 34.82
C LYS A 449 -18.24 -16.00 35.06
N THR A 450 -18.39 -16.91 36.02
CA THR A 450 -17.41 -18.00 36.24
C THR A 450 -17.72 -19.16 35.29
N PHE A 451 -16.74 -19.57 34.49
CA PHE A 451 -16.85 -20.71 33.57
C PHE A 451 -16.16 -21.96 34.13
N GLY A 452 -16.45 -23.14 33.58
CA GLY A 452 -16.06 -24.46 34.12
C GLY A 452 -17.29 -25.22 34.64
N LEU A 453 -17.21 -26.55 34.76
CA LEU A 453 -18.33 -27.38 35.24
C LEU A 453 -18.69 -27.09 36.70
N GLU A 454 -17.74 -26.62 37.51
CA GLU A 454 -17.97 -26.18 38.90
C GLU A 454 -18.28 -24.67 38.99
N GLY A 455 -18.25 -23.96 37.86
CA GLY A 455 -18.55 -22.54 37.76
C GLY A 455 -20.04 -22.25 37.62
N GLU A 456 -20.42 -21.00 37.85
CA GLU A 456 -21.80 -20.51 37.68
C GLU A 456 -22.38 -20.81 36.28
N ALA A 457 -21.56 -20.74 35.23
CA ALA A 457 -22.00 -21.01 33.86
C ALA A 457 -22.19 -22.51 33.56
N GLY A 458 -21.67 -23.42 34.40
CA GLY A 458 -21.83 -24.87 34.27
C GLY A 458 -21.34 -25.47 32.94
N ARG A 459 -20.42 -24.78 32.24
CA ARG A 459 -19.91 -25.20 30.91
C ARG A 459 -18.45 -25.63 31.01
N ALA A 460 -18.15 -26.80 30.45
CA ALA A 460 -16.80 -27.36 30.44
C ALA A 460 -15.83 -26.41 29.74
N VAL A 461 -14.65 -26.23 30.36
CA VAL A 461 -13.54 -25.44 29.81
C VAL A 461 -12.30 -26.30 29.90
N GLY A 462 -11.50 -26.31 28.84
CA GLY A 462 -10.23 -27.01 28.83
C GLY A 462 -9.21 -26.37 27.93
N VAL A 463 -7.99 -26.90 28.00
CA VAL A 463 -6.95 -26.67 27.00
C VAL A 463 -6.44 -28.00 26.49
N ARG A 464 -6.06 -28.03 25.22
CA ARG A 464 -5.40 -29.20 24.62
C ARG A 464 -4.14 -28.76 23.91
N LEU A 465 -3.03 -29.47 24.14
CA LEU A 465 -1.78 -29.32 23.39
C LEU A 465 -1.52 -30.62 22.62
N ARG A 466 -1.37 -30.53 21.29
CA ARG A 466 -1.13 -31.71 20.44
C ARG A 466 -0.06 -31.48 19.38
N LEU A 467 0.53 -32.58 18.92
CA LEU A 467 1.43 -32.64 17.79
C LEU A 467 0.63 -32.62 16.48
N GLU A 468 0.80 -31.58 15.66
CA GLU A 468 0.04 -31.38 14.41
C GLU A 468 0.89 -31.60 13.15
N GLY A 469 2.20 -31.89 13.29
CA GLY A 469 3.09 -32.21 12.18
C GLY A 469 4.52 -31.74 12.41
N GLY A 470 5.26 -31.59 11.30
CA GLY A 470 6.71 -31.41 11.28
C GLY A 470 7.43 -32.68 10.84
N GLU A 471 8.75 -32.61 10.68
CA GLU A 471 9.58 -33.76 10.34
C GLU A 471 9.93 -34.62 11.57
N LEU A 472 9.73 -34.09 12.78
CA LEU A 472 9.91 -34.81 14.03
C LEU A 472 8.61 -35.50 14.48
N GLY A 473 8.73 -36.78 14.83
CA GLY A 473 7.63 -37.58 15.35
C GLY A 473 7.56 -37.58 16.88
N GLU A 474 6.63 -38.38 17.42
CA GLU A 474 6.46 -38.57 18.88
C GLU A 474 7.70 -39.17 19.56
N ASP A 475 8.48 -39.98 18.84
CA ASP A 475 9.71 -40.59 19.39
C ASP A 475 10.88 -39.60 19.47
N ASP A 476 10.82 -38.50 18.72
CA ASP A 476 11.84 -37.45 18.70
C ASP A 476 11.58 -36.37 19.77
N VAL A 477 10.40 -36.37 20.38
CA VAL A 477 9.91 -35.29 21.24
C VAL A 477 9.36 -35.86 22.55
N LEU A 478 9.99 -35.49 23.66
CA LEU A 478 9.50 -35.82 24.99
C LEU A 478 8.76 -34.62 25.58
N PHE A 479 7.48 -34.79 25.90
CA PHE A 479 6.72 -33.83 26.68
C PHE A 479 6.47 -34.35 28.10
N VAL A 480 6.76 -33.51 29.08
CA VAL A 480 6.58 -33.77 30.50
C VAL A 480 5.68 -32.70 31.10
N ASP A 481 4.61 -33.11 31.76
CA ASP A 481 3.68 -32.20 32.43
C ASP A 481 4.29 -31.61 33.73
N PRO A 482 3.64 -30.65 34.41
CA PRO A 482 4.16 -30.08 35.67
C PRO A 482 4.35 -31.09 36.80
N SER A 483 3.71 -32.26 36.74
CA SER A 483 3.88 -33.34 37.72
C SER A 483 5.14 -34.17 37.49
N GLY A 484 5.83 -33.96 36.36
CA GLY A 484 6.99 -34.76 35.98
C GLY A 484 6.63 -36.02 35.17
N THR A 485 5.37 -36.18 34.77
CA THR A 485 4.88 -37.36 34.04
C THR A 485 5.00 -37.15 32.53
N ARG A 486 5.48 -38.17 31.80
CA ARG A 486 5.48 -38.15 30.33
C ARG A 486 4.04 -38.23 29.81
N ARG A 487 3.69 -37.35 28.87
CA ARG A 487 2.40 -37.41 28.15
C ARG A 487 2.64 -37.53 26.66
N SER A 488 1.77 -38.28 25.98
CA SER A 488 1.74 -38.32 24.52
C SER A 488 1.15 -37.01 24.00
N LEU A 489 1.86 -36.35 23.09
CA LEU A 489 1.31 -35.22 22.34
C LEU A 489 0.56 -35.67 21.08
N ARG A 490 0.68 -36.93 20.67
CA ARG A 490 -0.05 -37.49 19.53
C ARG A 490 -1.53 -37.64 19.86
N ASP A 491 -1.82 -38.19 21.04
CA ASP A 491 -3.19 -38.30 21.55
C ASP A 491 -3.70 -36.95 22.09
N GLY A 492 -2.78 -36.05 22.43
CA GLY A 492 -3.04 -34.71 22.95
C GLY A 492 -2.98 -34.67 24.48
N TYR A 493 -2.32 -33.65 25.00
CA TYR A 493 -2.31 -33.33 26.41
C TYR A 493 -3.48 -32.39 26.73
N GLU A 494 -4.49 -32.93 27.39
CA GLU A 494 -5.71 -32.22 27.78
C GLU A 494 -5.68 -31.86 29.27
N VAL A 495 -6.11 -30.64 29.58
CA VAL A 495 -6.27 -30.17 30.96
C VAL A 495 -7.64 -29.51 31.08
N ASP A 496 -8.52 -30.14 31.86
CA ASP A 496 -9.80 -29.56 32.24
C ASP A 496 -9.60 -28.46 33.28
N VAL A 497 -10.44 -27.43 33.18
CA VAL A 497 -10.45 -26.28 34.08
C VAL A 497 -11.76 -26.30 34.86
N PRO A 498 -11.75 -26.76 36.13
CA PRO A 498 -12.98 -26.92 36.92
C PRO A 498 -13.77 -25.62 37.08
N ALA A 499 -13.06 -24.51 37.34
CA ALA A 499 -13.61 -23.17 37.41
C ALA A 499 -12.58 -22.09 37.04
N ILE A 500 -13.00 -21.07 36.28
CA ILE A 500 -12.24 -19.85 35.98
C ILE A 500 -13.12 -18.62 36.17
N GLY A 501 -12.80 -17.82 37.19
CA GLY A 501 -13.57 -16.63 37.56
C GLY A 501 -13.54 -15.50 36.52
N PRO A 502 -14.41 -14.49 36.65
CA PRO A 502 -14.49 -13.36 35.73
C PRO A 502 -13.15 -12.62 35.63
N LYS A 503 -12.72 -12.31 34.41
CA LYS A 503 -11.45 -11.62 34.11
C LYS A 503 -10.20 -12.31 34.69
N LYS A 504 -10.30 -13.58 35.09
CA LYS A 504 -9.18 -14.37 35.60
C LYS A 504 -8.48 -15.12 34.46
N THR A 505 -7.22 -15.45 34.71
CA THR A 505 -6.36 -16.18 33.79
C THR A 505 -5.88 -17.45 34.48
N ALA A 506 -6.05 -18.59 33.82
CA ALA A 506 -5.45 -19.86 34.21
C ALA A 506 -4.21 -20.11 33.33
N THR A 507 -3.06 -20.42 33.96
CA THR A 507 -1.79 -20.63 33.27
C THR A 507 -1.40 -22.09 33.30
N PHE A 508 -0.94 -22.60 32.16
CA PHE A 508 -0.48 -23.97 31.96
C PHE A 508 0.98 -23.95 31.56
N GLU A 509 1.72 -24.94 32.04
CA GLU A 509 3.14 -25.11 31.76
C GLU A 509 3.43 -26.58 31.48
N GLY A 510 4.48 -26.84 30.72
CA GLY A 510 5.06 -28.16 30.52
C GLY A 510 6.51 -28.04 30.05
N THR A 511 7.22 -29.15 29.99
CA THR A 511 8.59 -29.19 29.45
C THR A 511 8.61 -30.03 28.19
N ILE A 512 9.14 -29.46 27.11
CA ILE A 512 9.40 -30.18 25.87
C ILE A 512 10.90 -30.39 25.70
N ALA A 513 11.31 -31.59 25.33
CA ALA A 513 12.69 -31.97 25.10
C ALA A 513 12.86 -32.62 23.74
N ILE A 514 13.94 -32.28 23.05
CA ILE A 514 14.29 -32.84 21.74
C ILE A 514 15.25 -34.01 21.94
N ALA A 515 14.98 -35.13 21.27
CA ALA A 515 15.82 -36.31 21.36
C ALA A 515 17.27 -36.04 20.89
N PRO A 516 18.29 -36.68 21.49
CA PRO A 516 19.70 -36.48 21.09
C PRO A 516 20.03 -36.86 19.65
N HIS A 517 19.21 -37.69 19.01
CA HIS A 517 19.39 -38.15 17.63
C HIS A 517 18.58 -37.33 16.61
N ALA A 518 17.80 -36.34 17.07
CA ALA A 518 17.01 -35.49 16.19
C ALA A 518 17.94 -34.74 15.22
N ARG A 519 17.59 -34.76 13.93
CA ARG A 519 18.38 -34.13 12.89
C ARG A 519 18.30 -32.60 13.00
N PRO A 520 19.41 -31.85 12.84
CA PRO A 520 19.37 -30.40 12.73
C PRO A 520 18.38 -29.94 11.65
N TYR A 521 17.77 -28.77 11.88
CA TYR A 521 16.77 -28.13 11.05
C TYR A 521 15.44 -28.86 10.85
N ALA A 522 15.28 -30.09 11.35
CA ALA A 522 13.95 -30.69 11.49
C ALA A 522 13.10 -29.87 12.46
N CYS A 523 11.78 -29.87 12.32
CA CYS A 523 10.88 -29.14 13.20
C CYS A 523 9.76 -30.03 13.76
N VAL A 524 9.24 -29.59 14.90
CA VAL A 524 8.02 -30.10 15.52
C VAL A 524 7.00 -28.98 15.53
N ARG A 525 5.78 -29.26 15.07
CA ARG A 525 4.65 -28.31 15.07
C ARG A 525 3.62 -28.73 16.10
N LEU A 526 3.38 -27.86 17.06
CA LEU A 526 2.44 -28.04 18.14
C LEU A 526 1.27 -27.09 17.98
N VAL A 527 0.06 -27.57 18.27
CA VAL A 527 -1.14 -26.75 18.32
C VAL A 527 -1.73 -26.82 19.71
N ALA A 528 -1.88 -25.65 20.32
CA ALA A 528 -2.68 -25.46 21.52
C ALA A 528 -4.08 -24.99 21.13
N SER A 529 -5.12 -25.58 21.71
CA SER A 529 -6.49 -25.12 21.58
C SER A 529 -7.11 -24.78 22.93
N ALA A 530 -7.96 -23.74 22.93
CA ALA A 530 -8.92 -23.55 23.99
C ALA A 530 -10.19 -24.33 23.64
N GLU A 531 -10.65 -25.11 24.60
CA GLU A 531 -11.80 -25.99 24.49
C GLU A 531 -12.94 -25.41 25.33
N LEU A 532 -14.14 -25.32 24.76
CA LEU A 532 -15.32 -24.81 25.44
C LEU A 532 -16.55 -25.67 25.12
N GLY A 533 -17.34 -25.97 26.14
CA GLY A 533 -18.62 -26.67 26.04
C GLY A 533 -19.56 -26.03 25.03
N HIS A 534 -20.40 -26.81 24.36
CA HIS A 534 -21.52 -26.26 23.58
C HIS A 534 -22.52 -25.52 24.46
N VAL A 535 -23.29 -24.58 23.90
CA VAL A 535 -24.35 -23.90 24.65
C VAL A 535 -25.48 -24.89 24.97
N GLY A 536 -25.89 -25.70 23.97
CA GLY A 536 -26.91 -26.74 24.14
C GLY A 536 -26.42 -28.06 24.74
N ALA A 537 -25.10 -28.27 24.83
CA ALA A 537 -24.49 -29.45 25.45
C ALA A 537 -23.25 -29.04 26.28
N PRO A 538 -23.45 -28.46 27.49
CA PRO A 538 -22.40 -27.83 28.30
C PRO A 538 -21.17 -28.67 28.62
N SER A 539 -21.33 -29.99 28.71
CA SER A 539 -20.24 -30.95 29.00
C SER A 539 -19.44 -31.37 27.78
N THR A 540 -19.94 -31.15 26.56
CA THR A 540 -19.28 -31.56 25.32
C THR A 540 -18.46 -30.39 24.78
N THR A 541 -17.14 -30.48 24.85
CA THR A 541 -16.23 -29.42 24.43
C THR A 541 -15.93 -29.42 22.93
N ARG A 542 -15.57 -28.24 22.42
CA ARG A 542 -15.04 -28.06 21.06
C ARG A 542 -13.92 -27.01 21.04
N PRO A 543 -13.02 -27.07 20.05
CA PRO A 543 -11.99 -26.06 19.89
C PRO A 543 -12.65 -24.74 19.46
N ILE A 544 -12.40 -23.68 20.21
CA ILE A 544 -12.91 -22.33 19.92
C ILE A 544 -11.82 -21.37 19.43
N GLN A 545 -10.55 -21.67 19.73
CA GLN A 545 -9.38 -20.92 19.30
C GLN A 545 -8.17 -21.85 19.19
N LEU A 546 -7.32 -21.64 18.19
CA LEU A 546 -6.10 -22.42 17.94
C LEU A 546 -4.86 -21.49 17.94
N GLN A 547 -3.78 -21.92 18.58
CA GLN A 547 -2.48 -21.26 18.59
C GLN A 547 -1.39 -22.26 18.20
N GLU A 548 -0.46 -21.84 17.34
CA GLU A 548 0.64 -22.69 16.88
C GLU A 548 1.96 -22.34 17.56
N LEU A 549 2.76 -23.37 17.84
CA LEU A 549 4.16 -23.27 18.19
C LEU A 549 4.97 -24.22 17.32
N THR A 550 5.92 -23.68 16.55
CA THR A 550 6.90 -24.48 15.82
C THR A 550 8.25 -24.37 16.50
N ILE A 551 8.82 -25.50 16.90
CA ILE A 551 10.18 -25.59 17.46
C ILE A 551 11.07 -26.29 16.43
N ARG A 552 12.18 -25.63 16.07
CA ARG A 552 13.19 -26.20 15.17
C ARG A 552 14.35 -26.80 15.96
N VAL A 553 14.95 -27.85 15.45
CA VAL A 553 16.21 -28.37 15.97
C VAL A 553 17.33 -27.48 15.48
N GLY A 554 17.93 -26.71 16.38
CA GLY A 554 19.06 -25.84 16.06
C GLY A 554 20.34 -26.64 15.87
N GLN A 555 21.20 -26.24 14.93
CA GLN A 555 22.55 -26.77 14.82
C GLN A 555 23.47 -26.05 15.83
N PRO A 556 24.09 -26.75 16.80
CA PRO A 556 25.11 -26.15 17.65
C PRO A 556 26.27 -25.60 16.79
N LYS A 557 26.89 -24.52 17.25
CA LYS A 557 28.04 -23.92 16.56
C LYS A 557 29.17 -24.95 16.39
N ASP A 558 29.72 -25.03 15.18
CA ASP A 558 30.93 -25.82 14.92
C ASP A 558 32.14 -25.20 15.65
N GLU A 559 32.97 -26.02 16.31
CA GLU A 559 34.14 -25.54 17.06
C GLU A 559 35.33 -25.13 16.17
N GLY A 560 35.31 -25.50 14.87
CA GLY A 560 36.41 -25.25 13.94
C GLY A 560 36.48 -23.83 13.35
N ASP A 561 37.68 -23.44 12.90
CA ASP A 561 37.88 -22.21 12.13
C ASP A 561 37.26 -22.33 10.74
N ALA A 562 36.55 -21.28 10.31
CA ALA A 562 35.95 -21.22 8.97
C ALA A 562 36.19 -19.87 8.28
N ASP A 563 36.15 -19.87 6.95
CA ASP A 563 36.28 -18.63 6.19
C ASP A 563 35.02 -17.76 6.29
N VAL A 564 33.84 -18.37 6.40
CA VAL A 564 32.54 -17.69 6.44
C VAL A 564 31.68 -18.15 7.62
N LEU A 565 31.03 -17.21 8.30
CA LEU A 565 30.00 -17.47 9.29
C LEU A 565 28.61 -17.23 8.69
N LEU A 566 27.76 -18.26 8.63
CA LEU A 566 26.34 -18.11 8.27
C LEU A 566 25.51 -17.99 9.55
N VAL A 567 24.78 -16.88 9.69
CA VAL A 567 23.83 -16.66 10.78
C VAL A 567 22.44 -17.10 10.30
N THR A 568 21.93 -18.14 10.93
CA THR A 568 20.63 -18.79 10.69
C THR A 568 19.68 -18.50 11.85
N ASN A 569 18.42 -18.91 11.71
CA ASN A 569 17.40 -18.77 12.77
C ASN A 569 16.37 -19.91 12.70
N ASN A 570 15.35 -19.86 13.56
CA ASN A 570 14.31 -20.89 13.66
C ASN A 570 13.41 -21.05 12.42
N ARG A 571 13.55 -20.20 11.39
CA ARG A 571 12.87 -20.33 10.09
C ARG A 571 13.76 -20.87 8.99
N THR A 572 15.08 -20.91 9.19
CA THR A 572 16.04 -21.50 8.25
C THR A 572 15.81 -23.00 8.11
N THR A 573 15.79 -23.51 6.87
CA THR A 573 15.55 -24.93 6.57
C THR A 573 16.85 -25.69 6.26
N ASP A 574 16.81 -27.03 6.33
CA ASP A 574 17.96 -27.88 5.97
C ASP A 574 18.36 -27.70 4.49
N GLU A 575 17.38 -27.67 3.59
CA GLU A 575 17.60 -27.45 2.15
C GLU A 575 18.30 -26.11 1.86
N GLU A 576 17.93 -25.07 2.60
CA GLU A 576 18.54 -23.74 2.53
C GLU A 576 20.00 -23.79 2.99
N VAL A 577 20.28 -24.39 4.15
CA VAL A 577 21.65 -24.52 4.69
C VAL A 577 22.55 -25.34 3.77
N GLU A 578 22.05 -26.43 3.20
CA GLU A 578 22.80 -27.23 2.22
C GLU A 578 23.09 -26.47 0.93
N ALA A 579 22.16 -25.62 0.48
CA ALA A 579 22.41 -24.73 -0.64
C ALA A 579 23.53 -23.72 -0.31
N TRP A 580 23.54 -23.16 0.91
CA TRP A 580 24.61 -22.26 1.37
C TRP A 580 25.96 -22.96 1.47
N ARG A 581 26.00 -24.19 2.01
CA ARG A 581 27.22 -25.02 2.04
C ARG A 581 27.75 -25.28 0.65
N ALA A 582 26.88 -25.63 -0.30
CA ALA A 582 27.28 -25.87 -1.69
C ALA A 582 27.90 -24.63 -2.35
N VAL A 583 27.28 -23.45 -2.20
CA VAL A 583 27.79 -22.20 -2.78
C VAL A 583 29.16 -21.82 -2.21
N HIS A 584 29.38 -21.96 -0.91
CA HIS A 584 30.68 -21.68 -0.30
C HIS A 584 31.75 -22.71 -0.70
N ARG A 585 31.35 -23.99 -0.83
CA ARG A 585 32.23 -25.07 -1.32
C ARG A 585 32.68 -24.82 -2.76
N ASP A 586 31.79 -24.33 -3.63
CA ASP A 586 32.13 -23.91 -5.00
C ASP A 586 33.18 -22.77 -5.01
N LEU A 587 33.11 -21.87 -4.03
CA LEU A 587 34.11 -20.83 -3.79
C LEU A 587 35.36 -21.32 -3.05
N GLY A 588 35.45 -22.61 -2.74
CA GLY A 588 36.53 -23.21 -1.95
C GLY A 588 36.75 -22.52 -0.60
N LEU A 589 35.65 -22.05 0.01
CA LEU A 589 35.60 -21.46 1.34
C LEU A 589 34.96 -22.47 2.30
N SER A 590 35.49 -22.55 3.52
CA SER A 590 34.80 -23.25 4.61
C SER A 590 33.72 -22.36 5.23
N MET A 591 32.65 -22.97 5.73
CA MET A 591 31.53 -22.28 6.35
C MET A 591 31.24 -22.88 7.72
N SER A 592 31.05 -22.05 8.74
CA SER A 592 30.49 -22.41 10.05
C SER A 592 29.12 -21.77 10.23
N ILE A 593 28.28 -22.37 11.07
CA ILE A 593 26.92 -21.88 11.31
C ILE A 593 26.77 -21.33 12.74
N TRP A 594 25.97 -20.28 12.86
CA TRP A 594 25.46 -19.76 14.12
C TRP A 594 23.94 -19.62 14.04
N ASP A 595 23.20 -20.33 14.87
CA ASP A 595 21.74 -20.18 14.97
C ASP A 595 21.40 -19.11 16.02
N ALA A 596 20.94 -17.95 15.55
CA ALA A 596 20.60 -16.82 16.41
C ALA A 596 19.41 -17.11 17.34
N SER A 597 18.48 -17.98 16.92
CA SER A 597 17.34 -18.41 17.73
C SER A 597 17.79 -19.39 18.80
N LEU A 598 18.71 -20.32 18.47
CA LEU A 598 19.26 -21.29 19.41
C LEU A 598 20.10 -20.62 20.51
N GLU A 599 20.93 -19.67 20.12
CA GLU A 599 21.88 -18.99 21.03
C GLU A 599 21.24 -17.79 21.75
N GLY A 600 20.03 -17.39 21.36
CA GLY A 600 19.29 -16.26 21.95
C GLY A 600 19.93 -14.89 21.68
N GLY A 601 20.78 -14.80 20.66
CA GLY A 601 21.57 -13.61 20.38
C GLY A 601 22.67 -13.85 19.35
N MET A 602 23.51 -12.84 19.17
CA MET A 602 24.67 -12.87 18.26
C MET A 602 25.96 -12.53 19.00
N SER A 603 26.18 -13.18 20.14
CA SER A 603 27.39 -13.04 20.94
C SER A 603 28.66 -13.35 20.13
N VAL A 604 28.58 -14.29 19.17
CA VAL A 604 29.69 -14.59 18.24
C VAL A 604 30.24 -13.34 17.54
N LEU A 605 29.40 -12.35 17.22
CA LEU A 605 29.87 -11.13 16.55
C LEU A 605 30.68 -10.24 17.49
N THR A 606 30.51 -10.38 18.81
CA THR A 606 31.37 -9.74 19.80
C THR A 606 32.75 -10.39 19.82
N GLU A 607 32.85 -11.71 19.72
CA GLU A 607 34.12 -12.45 19.60
C GLU A 607 34.87 -12.04 18.33
N VAL A 608 34.15 -11.94 17.20
CA VAL A 608 34.72 -11.49 15.92
C VAL A 608 35.18 -10.03 16.00
N ALA A 609 34.37 -9.16 16.61
CA ALA A 609 34.74 -7.77 16.87
C ALA A 609 36.00 -7.63 17.75
N ALA A 610 36.19 -8.55 18.70
CA ALA A 610 37.37 -8.61 19.58
C ALA A 610 38.59 -9.28 18.91
N ARG A 611 38.44 -9.81 17.68
CA ARG A 611 39.46 -10.59 16.96
C ARG A 611 39.85 -11.90 17.67
N GLU A 612 38.97 -12.42 18.52
CA GLU A 612 39.12 -13.74 19.14
C GLU A 612 38.82 -14.86 18.13
N ARG A 613 38.00 -14.55 17.12
CA ARG A 613 37.76 -15.39 15.94
C ARG A 613 37.94 -14.59 14.67
N ALA A 614 38.50 -15.21 13.64
CA ALA A 614 38.74 -14.59 12.35
C ALA A 614 37.84 -15.20 11.27
N TYR A 615 36.84 -14.44 10.81
CA TYR A 615 36.08 -14.77 9.61
C TYR A 615 36.40 -13.76 8.51
N ARG A 616 36.36 -14.21 7.25
CA ARG A 616 36.46 -13.33 6.09
C ARG A 616 35.11 -12.63 5.86
N ALA A 617 34.01 -13.37 6.03
CA ALA A 617 32.66 -12.82 5.88
C ALA A 617 31.69 -13.39 6.92
N VAL A 618 30.69 -12.60 7.27
CA VAL A 618 29.49 -12.99 8.03
C VAL A 618 28.29 -12.77 7.12
N VAL A 619 27.51 -13.81 6.89
CA VAL A 619 26.24 -13.74 6.15
C VAL A 619 25.10 -13.82 7.15
N VAL A 620 24.27 -12.78 7.21
CA VAL A 620 23.11 -12.68 8.09
C VAL A 620 21.86 -12.82 7.26
N LEU A 621 21.13 -13.92 7.47
CA LEU A 621 19.79 -14.12 6.97
C LEU A 621 18.84 -13.26 7.84
N ASP A 622 18.42 -12.12 7.27
CA ASP A 622 17.71 -11.06 7.99
C ASP A 622 16.20 -11.07 7.72
N ASP A 623 15.60 -12.25 7.81
CA ASP A 623 14.16 -12.43 7.86
C ASP A 623 13.62 -12.28 9.29
N VAL A 624 12.31 -12.36 9.37
CA VAL A 624 11.57 -12.29 10.63
C VAL A 624 11.71 -13.63 11.33
N MET A 625 12.16 -13.65 12.57
CA MET A 625 12.29 -14.86 13.40
C MET A 625 11.49 -14.74 14.69
N ASP A 626 11.15 -15.89 15.29
CA ASP A 626 10.35 -15.95 16.50
C ASP A 626 11.25 -16.13 17.73
N THR A 627 10.96 -15.34 18.77
CA THR A 627 11.69 -15.38 20.03
C THR A 627 10.71 -15.39 21.19
N ALA A 628 11.15 -15.82 22.37
CA ALA A 628 10.31 -15.85 23.58
C ALA A 628 9.74 -14.47 23.97
N VAL A 629 10.30 -13.38 23.47
CA VAL A 629 9.86 -11.97 23.69
C VAL A 629 9.19 -11.37 22.44
N GLY A 630 8.75 -12.21 21.51
CA GLY A 630 8.03 -11.84 20.30
C GLY A 630 8.89 -11.81 19.04
N THR A 631 8.20 -11.75 17.91
CA THR A 631 8.74 -11.80 16.56
C THR A 631 9.59 -10.57 16.21
N ARG A 632 10.74 -10.76 15.55
CA ARG A 632 11.71 -9.69 15.19
C ARG A 632 12.67 -10.12 14.09
N HIS A 633 13.35 -9.18 13.44
CA HIS A 633 14.44 -9.47 12.50
C HIS A 633 15.74 -9.86 13.23
N ALA A 634 16.58 -10.68 12.59
CA ALA A 634 17.89 -11.03 13.13
C ALA A 634 18.74 -9.78 13.40
N SER A 635 18.78 -8.82 12.48
CA SER A 635 19.54 -7.56 12.62
C SER A 635 19.20 -6.76 13.87
N ALA A 636 17.98 -6.89 14.42
CA ALA A 636 17.58 -6.25 15.67
C ALA A 636 18.36 -6.77 16.91
N LEU A 637 19.02 -7.93 16.79
CA LEU A 637 19.86 -8.52 17.83
C LEU A 637 21.35 -8.12 17.74
N ILE A 638 21.72 -7.20 16.83
CA ILE A 638 23.08 -6.65 16.75
C ILE A 638 23.03 -5.14 16.91
N GLY A 639 23.88 -4.61 17.80
CA GLY A 639 24.13 -3.18 17.85
C GLY A 639 24.98 -2.71 16.66
N LYS A 640 24.66 -1.52 16.13
CA LYS A 640 25.48 -0.83 15.11
C LYS A 640 26.96 -0.74 15.46
N GLU A 641 27.29 -0.54 16.74
CA GLU A 641 28.67 -0.52 17.25
C GLU A 641 29.40 -1.85 17.01
N THR A 642 28.73 -2.99 17.27
CA THR A 642 29.26 -4.33 17.07
C THR A 642 29.50 -4.59 15.59
N VAL A 643 28.53 -4.27 14.71
CA VAL A 643 28.71 -4.42 13.25
C VAL A 643 29.92 -3.63 12.76
N HIS A 644 30.06 -2.38 13.19
CA HIS A 644 31.25 -1.59 12.85
C HIS A 644 32.54 -2.16 13.45
N ALA A 645 32.50 -2.78 14.63
CA ALA A 645 33.64 -3.45 15.22
C ALA A 645 34.05 -4.70 14.43
N VAL A 646 33.09 -5.51 13.97
CA VAL A 646 33.33 -6.64 13.04
C VAL A 646 33.99 -6.14 11.75
N THR A 647 33.50 -5.05 11.14
CA THR A 647 34.17 -4.48 9.95
C THR A 647 35.58 -3.94 10.21
N ARG A 648 35.91 -3.57 11.46
CA ARG A 648 37.28 -3.17 11.87
C ARG A 648 38.19 -4.38 12.11
N ALA A 649 37.62 -5.57 12.27
CA ALA A 649 38.35 -6.82 12.34
C ALA A 649 38.65 -7.42 10.95
N ASP A 650 38.53 -6.62 9.88
CA ASP A 650 38.71 -7.04 8.49
C ASP A 650 37.70 -8.11 8.01
N THR A 651 36.56 -8.21 8.68
CA THR A 651 35.44 -9.10 8.32
C THR A 651 34.35 -8.34 7.59
N HIS A 652 33.85 -8.88 6.48
CA HIS A 652 32.73 -8.30 5.75
C HIS A 652 31.39 -8.79 6.29
N VAL A 653 30.36 -7.95 6.32
CA VAL A 653 29.02 -8.34 6.79
C VAL A 653 28.03 -8.20 5.64
N LEU A 654 27.36 -9.29 5.30
CA LEU A 654 26.34 -9.37 4.26
C LEU A 654 24.98 -9.63 4.90
N TYR A 655 24.04 -8.69 4.77
CA TYR A 655 22.66 -8.90 5.16
C TYR A 655 21.84 -9.33 3.94
N ILE A 656 20.96 -10.32 4.10
CA ILE A 656 20.07 -10.79 3.03
C ILE A 656 18.66 -10.84 3.60
N GLY A 657 17.72 -10.06 3.04
CA GLY A 657 16.35 -10.01 3.57
C GLY A 657 15.47 -8.94 2.91
N PRO A 658 14.19 -8.82 3.31
CA PRO A 658 13.23 -7.96 2.62
C PRO A 658 13.43 -6.48 2.89
N LYS A 659 14.04 -6.13 4.02
CA LYS A 659 14.36 -4.75 4.39
C LYS A 659 15.63 -4.72 5.23
N PRO A 660 16.79 -5.01 4.63
CA PRO A 660 18.01 -5.04 5.39
C PRO A 660 18.35 -3.62 5.92
N PRO A 661 19.10 -3.51 7.02
CA PRO A 661 19.23 -2.27 7.78
C PRO A 661 20.36 -1.36 7.27
N LEU A 662 20.76 -1.44 5.99
CA LEU A 662 21.96 -0.74 5.53
C LEU A 662 21.86 0.78 5.72
N ASP A 663 20.70 1.39 5.50
CA ASP A 663 20.54 2.84 5.73
C ASP A 663 20.75 3.23 7.20
N GLU A 664 20.38 2.35 8.14
CA GLU A 664 20.60 2.56 9.59
C GLU A 664 22.07 2.33 9.98
N LEU A 665 22.75 1.37 9.33
CA LEU A 665 24.11 0.94 9.64
C LEU A 665 25.20 1.72 8.87
N ALA A 666 24.92 2.23 7.68
CA ALA A 666 25.90 2.83 6.78
C ALA A 666 26.35 4.22 7.22
N VAL A 667 25.50 4.97 7.92
CA VAL A 667 25.84 6.30 8.43
C VAL A 667 26.70 6.13 9.69
N PRO A 668 28.00 6.48 9.69
CA PRO A 668 28.79 6.37 10.90
C PRO A 668 28.22 7.28 12.00
N SER A 669 28.25 6.80 13.24
CA SER A 669 28.10 7.65 14.43
C SER A 669 29.08 8.84 14.33
N PRO A 670 28.73 10.05 14.83
CA PRO A 670 28.99 11.41 14.28
C PRO A 670 30.41 11.88 13.92
N ALA A 671 31.30 11.01 13.44
CA ALA A 671 32.69 11.35 13.13
C ALA A 671 32.96 11.68 11.65
N GLY A 672 31.94 11.64 10.78
CA GLY A 672 32.05 12.02 9.36
C GLY A 672 31.47 13.41 9.11
N MET A 673 32.25 14.46 9.37
CA MET A 673 31.83 15.85 9.29
C MET A 673 31.99 16.44 7.89
N SER A 674 31.04 17.25 7.46
CA SER A 674 31.33 18.38 6.59
C SER A 674 31.23 19.66 7.42
N PHE A 675 32.24 20.52 7.37
CA PHE A 675 32.26 21.76 8.14
C PHE A 675 32.85 22.91 7.34
N GLU A 676 32.35 24.11 7.62
CA GLU A 676 32.86 25.34 7.03
C GLU A 676 34.15 25.77 7.73
N VAL A 677 35.15 26.15 6.95
CA VAL A 677 36.38 26.72 7.50
C VAL A 677 36.27 28.24 7.42
N HIS A 678 36.17 28.87 8.58
CA HIS A 678 36.19 30.33 8.69
C HIS A 678 37.57 30.82 9.12
N ARG A 679 37.97 31.98 8.61
CA ARG A 679 39.20 32.64 9.02
C ARG A 679 39.00 34.15 9.07
N TRP A 680 39.62 34.77 10.07
CA TRP A 680 39.71 36.23 10.17
C TRP A 680 40.93 36.73 9.39
N TYR A 681 40.72 37.78 8.59
CA TYR A 681 41.77 38.53 7.92
C TYR A 681 41.82 39.93 8.52
N LEU A 682 42.94 40.25 9.17
CA LEU A 682 43.19 41.51 9.88
C LEU A 682 43.60 42.67 8.95
N SER A 683 43.38 42.51 7.65
CA SER A 683 43.65 43.51 6.63
C SER A 683 42.60 43.40 5.51
N PRO A 684 41.97 44.51 5.09
CA PRO A 684 40.99 44.52 3.99
C PRO A 684 41.55 44.00 2.67
N TRP A 685 42.88 44.09 2.50
CA TRP A 685 43.58 43.75 1.26
C TRP A 685 44.03 42.28 1.18
N ALA A 686 43.97 41.54 2.29
CA ALA A 686 44.52 40.17 2.36
C ALA A 686 43.57 39.13 1.73
N THR A 687 43.90 38.61 0.55
CA THR A 687 43.03 37.71 -0.21
C THR A 687 42.88 36.32 0.41
N PRO A 688 41.67 35.73 0.43
CA PRO A 688 41.46 34.34 0.82
C PRO A 688 42.26 33.39 -0.05
N SER A 689 43.02 32.48 0.56
CA SER A 689 43.90 31.56 -0.15
C SER A 689 43.39 30.13 -0.08
N GLU A 690 43.32 29.46 -1.23
CA GLU A 690 42.95 28.05 -1.36
C GLU A 690 43.92 27.15 -0.58
N ALA A 691 45.22 27.49 -0.56
CA ALA A 691 46.25 26.75 0.16
C ALA A 691 45.98 26.69 1.68
N GLN A 692 45.28 27.68 2.24
CA GLN A 692 44.93 27.69 3.67
C GLN A 692 43.80 26.72 3.99
N LEU A 693 42.84 26.55 3.08
CA LEU A 693 41.80 25.53 3.20
C LEU A 693 42.37 24.12 3.01
N GLU A 694 43.29 23.95 2.07
CA GLU A 694 44.02 22.71 1.83
C GLU A 694 44.85 22.28 3.04
N ALA A 695 45.65 23.18 3.63
CA ALA A 695 46.43 22.88 4.84
C ALA A 695 45.54 22.45 6.02
N ARG A 696 44.35 23.05 6.15
CA ARG A 696 43.38 22.66 7.18
C ARG A 696 42.77 21.29 6.90
N ALA A 697 42.48 20.98 5.64
CA ALA A 697 42.02 19.65 5.22
C ALA A 697 43.08 18.57 5.47
N GLU A 698 44.36 18.89 5.26
CA GLU A 698 45.48 17.99 5.55
C GLU A 698 45.66 17.72 7.04
N ASP A 699 45.58 18.74 7.90
CA ASP A 699 45.61 18.58 9.36
C ASP A 699 44.44 17.70 9.85
N VAL A 700 43.25 17.90 9.29
CA VAL A 700 42.07 17.06 9.60
C VAL A 700 42.30 15.61 9.15
N ALA A 701 42.83 15.42 7.95
CA ALA A 701 43.16 14.09 7.44
C ALA A 701 44.24 13.39 8.29
N GLU A 702 45.23 14.12 8.78
CA GLU A 702 46.30 13.61 9.64
C GLU A 702 45.78 13.24 11.03
N ARG A 703 44.91 14.08 11.63
CA ARG A 703 44.25 13.77 12.91
C ARG A 703 43.35 12.54 12.82
N LEU A 704 42.59 12.43 11.73
CA LEU A 704 41.74 11.25 11.47
C LEU A 704 42.59 9.99 11.31
N ARG A 705 43.72 10.06 10.60
CA ARG A 705 44.68 8.95 10.47
C ARG A 705 45.30 8.54 11.79
N ARG A 706 45.64 9.49 12.68
CA ARG A 706 46.19 9.18 14.01
C ARG A 706 45.16 8.62 14.98
N ARG A 707 43.95 9.18 14.97
CA ARG A 707 42.89 8.80 15.91
C ARG A 707 42.11 7.56 15.48
N TYR A 708 42.07 7.29 14.19
CA TYR A 708 41.39 6.14 13.59
C TYR A 708 42.27 5.48 12.52
N PRO A 709 43.42 4.90 12.89
CA PRO A 709 44.41 4.36 11.94
C PRO A 709 43.85 3.25 11.03
N ASP A 710 42.84 2.52 11.51
CA ASP A 710 42.21 1.41 10.78
C ASP A 710 41.06 1.85 9.86
N ARG A 711 40.70 3.15 9.87
CA ARG A 711 39.63 3.70 9.03
C ARG A 711 40.23 4.52 7.89
N ARG A 712 39.81 4.22 6.66
CA ARG A 712 40.19 5.01 5.50
C ARG A 712 39.22 6.16 5.32
N TRP A 713 39.73 7.36 5.57
CA TRP A 713 39.01 8.62 5.37
C TRP A 713 39.57 9.35 4.15
N VAL A 714 38.66 9.90 3.36
CA VAL A 714 38.98 10.82 2.27
C VAL A 714 38.43 12.18 2.66
N VAL A 715 39.34 13.08 3.02
CA VAL A 715 39.02 14.48 3.27
C VAL A 715 39.00 15.21 1.93
N VAL A 716 37.82 15.62 1.48
CA VAL A 716 37.61 16.54 0.35
C VAL A 716 37.49 17.97 0.88
N TRP A 717 37.83 18.96 0.05
CA TRP A 717 37.54 20.35 0.36
C TRP A 717 37.08 21.08 -0.90
N ARG A 718 36.20 22.06 -0.75
CA ARG A 718 35.73 22.93 -1.82
C ARG A 718 36.03 24.37 -1.44
N PHE A 719 36.96 24.99 -2.17
CA PHE A 719 37.27 26.40 -2.00
C PHE A 719 36.18 27.26 -2.64
N ALA A 720 35.53 28.08 -1.81
CA ALA A 720 34.43 28.96 -2.20
C ALA A 720 34.39 30.13 -1.19
N PRO A 721 35.34 31.07 -1.28
CA PRO A 721 35.50 32.12 -0.30
C PRO A 721 34.30 33.08 -0.30
N GLU A 722 33.75 33.36 0.88
CA GLU A 722 32.60 34.26 1.08
C GLU A 722 32.81 35.08 2.37
N VAL A 723 32.70 36.40 2.28
CA VAL A 723 32.78 37.28 3.45
C VAL A 723 31.49 37.10 4.26
N LYS A 724 31.62 36.72 5.54
CA LYS A 724 30.47 36.51 6.44
C LYS A 724 30.25 37.69 7.36
N ASP A 725 31.33 38.21 7.95
CA ASP A 725 31.29 39.37 8.86
C ASP A 725 32.40 40.36 8.48
N GLU A 726 32.15 41.66 8.59
CA GLU A 726 33.15 42.71 8.36
C GLU A 726 33.10 43.77 9.46
N ILE A 727 34.26 44.05 10.06
CA ILE A 727 34.50 45.11 11.05
C ILE A 727 35.68 45.93 10.52
N ALA A 728 35.78 47.22 10.87
CA ALA A 728 36.66 48.22 10.22
C ALA A 728 38.12 47.79 9.90
N TRP A 729 38.70 46.87 10.67
CA TRP A 729 40.07 46.36 10.47
C TRP A 729 40.15 44.83 10.29
N ALA A 730 39.02 44.11 10.28
CA ALA A 730 39.01 42.66 10.15
C ALA A 730 37.77 42.12 9.42
N ARG A 731 37.98 41.18 8.50
CA ARG A 731 36.90 40.43 7.85
C ARG A 731 36.94 38.96 8.20
N ARG A 732 35.79 38.38 8.56
CA ARG A 732 35.61 36.94 8.71
C ARG A 732 35.18 36.36 7.38
N VAL A 733 36.04 35.56 6.78
CA VAL A 733 35.76 34.91 5.50
C VAL A 733 35.55 33.42 5.74
N ARG A 734 34.44 32.88 5.23
CA ARG A 734 34.28 31.44 5.01
C ARG A 734 35.16 31.07 3.81
N LEU A 735 36.24 30.32 4.01
CA LEU A 735 37.14 29.90 2.93
C LEU A 735 36.52 28.85 2.01
N GLY A 736 35.64 28.03 2.56
CA GLY A 736 35.04 26.89 1.87
C GLY A 736 34.64 25.79 2.84
N THR A 737 34.31 24.62 2.31
CA THR A 737 33.91 23.45 3.08
C THR A 737 34.98 22.38 3.06
N ILE A 738 35.18 21.69 4.18
CA ILE A 738 35.92 20.42 4.28
C ILE A 738 34.88 19.34 4.53
N GLU A 739 34.87 18.28 3.74
CA GLU A 739 34.00 17.12 3.89
C GLU A 739 34.85 15.85 4.10
N VAL A 740 34.49 15.03 5.09
CA VAL A 740 35.18 13.79 5.43
C VAL A 740 34.35 12.61 4.95
N ARG A 741 34.85 11.89 3.94
CA ARG A 741 34.22 10.68 3.37
C ARG A 741 34.91 9.43 3.90
N ARG A 742 34.20 8.31 4.00
CA ARG A 742 34.80 6.98 4.18
C ARG A 742 35.15 6.41 2.78
N THR A 743 36.29 5.76 2.64
CA THR A 743 36.58 4.89 1.48
C THR A 743 36.49 3.43 1.86
N PHE A 744 36.39 2.54 0.85
CA PHE A 744 36.40 1.09 1.04
C PHE A 744 37.51 0.68 2.01
N ALA A 745 37.08 0.31 3.22
CA ALA A 745 37.92 -0.26 4.25
C ALA A 745 38.18 -1.74 3.92
N ARG A 746 38.98 -2.41 4.74
CA ARG A 746 39.26 -3.85 4.58
C ARG A 746 38.03 -4.73 4.87
N GLY A 747 37.09 -4.26 5.71
CA GLY A 747 35.74 -4.80 5.87
C GLY A 747 34.66 -3.78 5.45
N ALA A 748 33.53 -4.26 4.95
CA ALA A 748 32.39 -3.44 4.52
C ALA A 748 31.06 -4.13 4.88
N ILE A 749 29.96 -3.37 4.73
CA ILE A 749 28.60 -3.84 4.97
C ILE A 749 27.89 -3.83 3.62
N THR A 750 27.33 -4.96 3.23
CA THR A 750 26.53 -5.08 2.00
C THR A 750 25.17 -5.67 2.36
N GLU A 751 24.16 -5.27 1.61
CA GLU A 751 22.83 -5.86 1.69
C GLU A 751 22.37 -6.38 0.35
N VAL A 752 21.55 -7.42 0.39
CA VAL A 752 20.84 -8.00 -0.73
C VAL A 752 19.36 -8.02 -0.38
N VAL A 753 18.55 -7.34 -1.18
CA VAL A 753 17.10 -7.35 -0.99
C VAL A 753 16.52 -8.66 -1.53
N ALA A 754 15.78 -9.38 -0.69
CA ALA A 754 15.12 -10.63 -1.01
C ALA A 754 13.79 -10.75 -0.26
N GLY A 755 12.73 -11.23 -0.91
CA GLY A 755 11.47 -11.53 -0.22
C GLY A 755 11.69 -12.62 0.83
N ALA A 756 10.94 -12.58 1.94
CA ALA A 756 11.06 -13.56 3.03
C ALA A 756 10.87 -15.01 2.53
N GLU A 757 9.91 -15.23 1.61
CA GLU A 757 9.71 -16.55 1.00
C GLU A 757 10.86 -16.98 0.09
N ASP A 758 11.46 -16.04 -0.64
CA ASP A 758 12.54 -16.35 -1.57
C ASP A 758 13.83 -16.70 -0.81
N LEU A 759 14.11 -16.02 0.31
CA LEU A 759 15.29 -16.28 1.16
C LEU A 759 15.44 -17.77 1.48
N HIS A 760 14.33 -18.43 1.84
CA HIS A 760 14.31 -19.83 2.26
C HIS A 760 14.32 -20.85 1.11
N ARG A 761 14.27 -20.40 -0.15
CA ARG A 761 14.31 -21.31 -1.29
C ARG A 761 15.74 -21.66 -1.67
N ALA A 762 16.06 -22.95 -1.74
CA ALA A 762 17.35 -23.41 -2.26
C ALA A 762 17.66 -22.87 -3.67
N SER A 763 16.63 -22.63 -4.50
CA SER A 763 16.79 -22.00 -5.82
C SER A 763 17.26 -20.55 -5.76
N PHE A 764 16.86 -19.79 -4.75
CA PHE A 764 17.34 -18.43 -4.52
C PHE A 764 18.82 -18.43 -4.14
N VAL A 765 19.22 -19.30 -3.21
CA VAL A 765 20.63 -19.41 -2.78
C VAL A 765 21.52 -19.85 -3.94
N ARG A 766 21.03 -20.81 -4.73
CA ARG A 766 21.71 -21.33 -5.93
C ARG A 766 21.59 -20.42 -7.14
N ASP A 767 21.01 -19.23 -7.06
CA ASP A 767 20.88 -18.34 -8.22
C ASP A 767 22.21 -17.66 -8.59
N ASP A 768 22.41 -17.36 -9.88
CA ASP A 768 23.64 -16.74 -10.39
C ASP A 768 23.84 -15.32 -9.82
N ALA A 769 22.75 -14.57 -9.60
CA ALA A 769 22.84 -13.24 -9.03
C ALA A 769 23.12 -13.27 -7.52
N THR A 770 22.61 -14.27 -6.79
CA THR A 770 22.96 -14.50 -5.37
C THR A 770 24.43 -14.89 -5.23
N TYR A 771 24.91 -15.79 -6.09
CA TYR A 771 26.34 -16.12 -6.17
C TYR A 771 27.20 -14.89 -6.46
N ALA A 772 26.79 -14.05 -7.41
CA ALA A 772 27.49 -12.81 -7.72
C ALA A 772 27.51 -11.83 -6.54
N ALA A 773 26.37 -11.64 -5.87
CA ALA A 773 26.28 -10.79 -4.68
C ALA A 773 27.22 -11.25 -3.55
N LEU A 774 27.33 -12.57 -3.34
CA LEU A 774 28.24 -13.15 -2.35
C LEU A 774 29.70 -12.88 -2.68
N VAL A 775 30.12 -13.10 -3.93
CA VAL A 775 31.48 -12.81 -4.37
C VAL A 775 31.78 -11.32 -4.24
N HIS A 776 30.83 -10.45 -4.58
CA HIS A 776 30.93 -9.01 -4.37
C HIS A 776 31.11 -8.64 -2.90
N ALA A 777 30.46 -9.36 -2.00
CA ALA A 777 30.57 -9.17 -0.55
C ALA A 777 31.83 -9.80 0.08
N LEU A 778 32.72 -10.45 -0.66
CA LEU A 778 33.98 -10.94 -0.08
C LEU A 778 34.97 -9.78 0.16
N PRO A 779 35.82 -9.84 1.21
CA PRO A 779 36.91 -8.90 1.37
C PRO A 779 37.83 -8.87 0.14
N PHE A 780 38.38 -7.71 -0.20
CA PHE A 780 39.26 -7.57 -1.36
C PHE A 780 40.45 -8.52 -1.31
N ALA A 781 41.07 -8.69 -0.15
CA ALA A 781 42.18 -9.63 0.03
C ALA A 781 41.77 -11.09 -0.25
N THR A 782 40.54 -11.47 0.12
CA THR A 782 39.97 -12.78 -0.22
C THR A 782 39.78 -12.91 -1.73
N LYS A 783 39.22 -11.89 -2.40
CA LYS A 783 39.08 -11.87 -3.86
C LYS A 783 40.44 -12.03 -4.56
N LEU A 784 41.49 -11.36 -4.08
CA LEU A 784 42.85 -11.54 -4.60
C LEU A 784 43.37 -12.97 -4.36
N ALA A 785 43.23 -13.51 -3.15
CA ALA A 785 43.64 -14.88 -2.86
C ALA A 785 42.93 -15.92 -3.75
N LEU A 786 41.66 -15.67 -4.08
CA LEU A 786 40.87 -16.50 -5.03
C LEU A 786 41.37 -16.35 -6.47
N LEU A 787 41.71 -15.14 -6.92
CA LEU A 787 42.30 -14.89 -8.26
C LEU A 787 43.60 -15.67 -8.46
N GLU A 788 44.37 -15.76 -7.39
CA GLU A 788 45.74 -16.21 -7.36
C GLU A 788 45.93 -17.73 -7.30
N ARG A 789 44.97 -18.46 -6.71
CA ARG A 789 45.06 -19.91 -6.49
C ARG A 789 44.88 -20.74 -7.77
N GLY A 790 44.59 -20.12 -8.93
CA GLY A 790 44.72 -20.72 -10.27
C GLY A 790 43.76 -21.86 -10.63
N GLY A 791 43.14 -22.53 -9.66
CA GLY A 791 42.22 -23.65 -9.84
C GLY A 791 40.79 -23.24 -10.22
N ALA A 792 40.00 -24.24 -10.60
CA ALA A 792 38.56 -24.14 -10.87
C ALA A 792 37.80 -23.84 -9.56
N TYR A 793 37.69 -22.56 -9.23
CA TYR A 793 36.67 -22.08 -8.29
C TYR A 793 35.31 -22.17 -8.97
N GLY A 794 34.69 -23.35 -8.82
CA GLY A 794 33.43 -23.75 -9.44
C GLY A 794 33.53 -23.96 -10.95
N ALA A 795 32.95 -25.03 -11.48
CA ALA A 795 32.63 -25.12 -12.92
C ALA A 795 31.62 -24.03 -13.36
N ARG A 796 31.08 -23.29 -12.38
CA ARG A 796 30.04 -22.29 -12.51
C ARG A 796 30.65 -20.95 -12.94
N THR A 797 30.33 -20.53 -14.15
CA THR A 797 30.64 -19.19 -14.67
C THR A 797 29.30 -18.46 -14.82
N PRO A 798 28.86 -17.68 -13.82
CA PRO A 798 27.56 -17.03 -13.87
C PRO A 798 27.45 -16.14 -15.10
N LYS A 799 26.35 -16.21 -15.82
CA LYS A 799 26.16 -15.37 -17.02
C LYS A 799 25.79 -13.95 -16.58
N LEU A 800 26.80 -13.13 -16.30
CA LEU A 800 26.59 -11.71 -16.03
C LEU A 800 26.16 -10.99 -17.31
N ALA A 801 25.04 -10.28 -17.27
CA ALA A 801 24.69 -9.32 -18.29
C ALA A 801 25.68 -8.14 -18.26
N GLY A 802 26.01 -7.56 -19.42
CA GLY A 802 26.76 -6.29 -19.45
C GLY A 802 28.26 -6.37 -19.75
N GLY A 803 28.80 -7.55 -20.06
CA GLY A 803 30.05 -7.66 -20.80
C GLY A 803 31.32 -7.94 -19.98
N ILE A 804 31.25 -8.15 -18.66
CA ILE A 804 32.30 -8.85 -17.89
C ILE A 804 31.85 -10.29 -17.70
N GLU A 805 32.59 -11.26 -18.24
CA GLU A 805 32.14 -12.67 -18.27
C GLU A 805 32.43 -13.45 -16.98
N ASP A 806 33.27 -12.93 -16.09
CA ASP A 806 33.69 -13.59 -14.86
C ASP A 806 33.32 -12.74 -13.62
N VAL A 807 32.58 -13.35 -12.69
CA VAL A 807 32.08 -12.69 -11.47
C VAL A 807 33.18 -12.20 -10.55
N LEU A 808 34.27 -12.97 -10.41
CA LEU A 808 35.38 -12.56 -9.56
C LEU A 808 36.13 -11.37 -10.18
N ALA A 809 36.32 -11.38 -11.50
CA ALA A 809 36.87 -10.23 -12.23
C ALA A 809 35.94 -9.00 -12.10
N ALA A 810 34.63 -9.17 -12.23
CA ALA A 810 33.65 -8.10 -12.07
C ALA A 810 33.71 -7.50 -10.66
N ALA A 811 33.74 -8.34 -9.61
CA ALA A 811 33.84 -7.91 -8.22
C ALA A 811 35.13 -7.13 -7.92
N VAL A 812 36.27 -7.57 -8.47
CA VAL A 812 37.55 -6.87 -8.32
C VAL A 812 37.56 -5.55 -9.10
N VAL A 813 36.99 -5.52 -10.31
CA VAL A 813 36.84 -4.29 -11.10
C VAL A 813 35.93 -3.29 -10.38
N ALA A 814 34.82 -3.73 -9.79
CA ALA A 814 33.95 -2.87 -8.98
C ALA A 814 34.70 -2.22 -7.83
N ASP A 815 35.40 -2.99 -6.99
CA ASP A 815 36.13 -2.47 -5.83
C ASP A 815 37.18 -1.41 -6.26
N LEU A 816 37.92 -1.70 -7.33
CA LEU A 816 38.93 -0.78 -7.87
C LEU A 816 38.31 0.45 -8.55
N ALA A 817 37.17 0.30 -9.23
CA ALA A 817 36.45 1.40 -9.88
C ALA A 817 35.84 2.33 -8.83
N HIS A 818 35.20 1.79 -7.80
CA HIS A 818 34.65 2.59 -6.72
C HIS A 818 35.74 3.30 -5.92
N GLU A 819 36.90 2.67 -5.65
CA GLU A 819 38.06 3.34 -5.05
C GLU A 819 38.53 4.53 -5.90
N GLN A 820 38.64 4.35 -7.23
CA GLN A 820 39.00 5.44 -8.13
C GLN A 820 37.91 6.53 -8.21
N ARG A 821 36.63 6.18 -8.13
CA ARG A 821 35.51 7.15 -8.09
C ARG A 821 35.56 8.01 -6.84
N ALA A 822 35.90 7.42 -5.70
CA ALA A 822 36.02 8.14 -4.44
C ALA A 822 37.18 9.17 -4.45
N ILE A 823 38.23 8.91 -5.25
CA ILE A 823 39.45 9.72 -5.32
C ILE A 823 39.47 10.66 -6.53
N ALA A 824 38.58 10.47 -7.50
CA ALA A 824 38.44 11.32 -8.69
C ALA A 824 38.35 12.84 -8.39
N PRO A 825 37.81 13.31 -7.26
CA PRO A 825 37.85 14.73 -6.89
C PRO A 825 39.24 15.27 -6.49
N HIS A 826 40.23 14.42 -6.14
CA HIS A 826 41.48 14.79 -5.44
C HIS A 826 42.76 14.81 -6.30
N VAL A 827 42.67 15.06 -7.60
CA VAL A 827 43.77 14.76 -8.55
C VAL A 827 44.98 15.72 -8.50
N ARG A 828 45.10 16.56 -7.46
CA ARG A 828 46.28 17.41 -7.21
C ARG A 828 47.41 16.71 -6.43
N ALA A 829 47.17 15.51 -5.90
CA ALA A 829 48.19 14.71 -5.22
C ALA A 829 49.30 14.20 -6.16
N SER A 830 50.50 13.97 -5.61
CA SER A 830 51.60 13.31 -6.34
C SER A 830 51.22 11.86 -6.69
N ARG A 831 51.91 11.24 -7.64
CA ARG A 831 51.65 9.83 -8.00
C ARG A 831 51.83 8.89 -6.80
N ALA A 832 52.84 9.12 -5.96
CA ALA A 832 53.06 8.34 -4.75
C ALA A 832 51.92 8.54 -3.74
N GLU A 833 51.43 9.77 -3.61
CA GLU A 833 50.32 10.10 -2.72
C GLU A 833 48.99 9.52 -3.21
N LEU A 834 48.74 9.51 -4.52
CA LEU A 834 47.57 8.86 -5.12
C LEU A 834 47.58 7.35 -4.89
N LEU A 835 48.73 6.67 -5.05
CA LEU A 835 48.86 5.24 -4.74
C LEU A 835 48.72 4.95 -3.23
N ARG A 836 49.21 5.84 -2.36
CA ARG A 836 48.97 5.76 -0.91
C ARG A 836 47.48 5.88 -0.56
N ARG A 837 46.74 6.69 -1.32
CA ARG A 837 45.30 6.88 -1.18
C ARG A 837 44.44 5.83 -1.88
N MET A 838 45.01 5.03 -2.80
CA MET A 838 44.37 3.89 -3.49
C MET A 838 44.92 2.53 -3.03
N PRO A 839 44.72 2.15 -1.77
CA PRO A 839 45.28 0.93 -1.20
C PRO A 839 44.70 -0.37 -1.79
N LEU A 840 43.51 -0.41 -2.37
CA LEU A 840 43.02 -1.60 -3.10
C LEU A 840 43.78 -1.75 -4.42
N LEU A 841 43.96 -0.67 -5.17
CA LEU A 841 44.81 -0.68 -6.36
C LEU A 841 46.25 -1.06 -6.02
N ARG A 842 46.77 -0.58 -4.89
CA ARG A 842 48.10 -0.96 -4.40
C ARG A 842 48.14 -2.43 -3.96
N ALA A 843 47.16 -2.92 -3.22
CA ALA A 843 47.09 -4.33 -2.83
C ALA A 843 46.99 -5.25 -4.06
N PHE A 844 46.24 -4.84 -5.08
CA PHE A 844 46.17 -5.54 -6.36
C PHE A 844 47.52 -5.60 -7.09
N THR A 845 48.36 -4.56 -6.95
CA THR A 845 49.71 -4.54 -7.56
C THR A 845 50.78 -5.23 -6.72
N ASP A 846 50.62 -5.20 -5.41
CA ASP A 846 51.60 -5.70 -4.43
C ASP A 846 51.33 -7.18 -4.10
N ALA A 847 50.15 -7.72 -4.42
CA ALA A 847 49.87 -9.15 -4.36
C ALA A 847 50.81 -9.90 -5.32
N GLU A 848 51.91 -10.41 -4.77
CA GLU A 848 53.01 -11.06 -5.48
C GLU A 848 52.57 -12.38 -6.13
N ARG A 849 51.80 -12.41 -7.23
CA ARG A 849 51.51 -13.69 -7.88
C ARG A 849 51.41 -13.62 -9.41
N GLY A 850 52.27 -14.41 -10.05
CA GLY A 850 52.06 -15.86 -10.08
C GLY A 850 53.30 -16.62 -9.58
N PRO A 851 53.22 -17.95 -9.31
CA PRO A 851 54.40 -18.78 -9.51
C PRO A 851 54.90 -18.56 -10.96
N PRO A 852 56.20 -18.70 -11.25
CA PRO A 852 56.67 -18.63 -12.65
C PRO A 852 55.82 -19.58 -13.51
N GLY A 853 54.95 -19.04 -14.39
CA GLY A 853 54.12 -19.87 -15.29
C GLY A 853 52.64 -19.52 -15.51
N VAL A 854 52.07 -18.40 -15.03
CA VAL A 854 50.67 -18.04 -15.40
C VAL A 854 50.59 -17.74 -16.91
N THR A 855 49.98 -18.66 -17.66
CA THR A 855 49.77 -18.54 -19.11
C THR A 855 48.48 -17.78 -19.42
N LEU A 856 48.41 -17.14 -20.58
CA LEU A 856 47.20 -16.42 -21.04
C LEU A 856 45.99 -17.34 -21.25
N GLU A 857 46.22 -18.64 -21.41
CA GLU A 857 45.16 -19.63 -21.63
C GLU A 857 44.54 -20.12 -20.31
N SER A 858 45.27 -20.00 -19.19
CA SER A 858 44.76 -20.33 -17.86
C SER A 858 43.58 -19.44 -17.45
N ALA A 859 42.68 -19.95 -16.60
CA ALA A 859 41.55 -19.18 -16.07
C ALA A 859 42.03 -17.92 -15.33
N ALA A 860 43.10 -18.02 -14.54
CA ALA A 860 43.73 -16.88 -13.87
C ALA A 860 44.29 -15.85 -14.87
N GLY A 861 44.96 -16.30 -15.94
CA GLY A 861 45.47 -15.44 -17.00
C GLY A 861 44.36 -14.67 -17.72
N LYS A 862 43.24 -15.33 -18.04
CA LYS A 862 42.06 -14.70 -18.65
C LYS A 862 41.43 -13.64 -17.74
N ARG A 863 41.26 -13.94 -16.44
CA ARG A 863 40.74 -12.98 -15.44
C ARG A 863 41.65 -11.76 -15.28
N LEU A 864 42.97 -11.95 -15.25
CA LEU A 864 43.93 -10.85 -15.17
C LEU A 864 43.89 -9.96 -16.41
N VAL A 865 43.77 -10.56 -17.61
CA VAL A 865 43.59 -9.80 -18.85
C VAL A 865 42.30 -8.98 -18.82
N GLU A 866 41.20 -9.56 -18.32
CA GLU A 866 39.92 -8.89 -18.17
C GLU A 866 40.03 -7.67 -17.23
N ILE A 867 40.51 -7.88 -16.00
CA ILE A 867 40.68 -6.81 -15.00
C ILE A 867 41.61 -5.71 -15.54
N ALA A 868 42.75 -6.08 -16.14
CA ALA A 868 43.70 -5.13 -16.70
C ALA A 868 43.11 -4.31 -17.86
N ALA A 869 42.28 -4.92 -18.71
CA ALA A 869 41.61 -4.24 -19.81
C ALA A 869 40.60 -3.20 -19.31
N TRP A 870 39.80 -3.54 -18.30
CA TRP A 870 38.88 -2.61 -17.64
C TRP A 870 39.61 -1.46 -16.93
N LEU A 871 40.70 -1.76 -16.21
CA LEU A 871 41.52 -0.73 -15.57
C LEU A 871 42.18 0.23 -16.57
N ASP A 872 42.75 -0.25 -17.69
CA ASP A 872 43.31 0.65 -18.72
C ASP A 872 42.19 1.46 -19.42
N PHE A 873 41.00 0.88 -19.58
CA PHE A 873 39.83 1.58 -20.11
C PHE A 873 39.40 2.74 -19.19
N ILE A 874 39.20 2.46 -17.89
CA ILE A 874 38.87 3.48 -16.87
C ILE A 874 39.97 4.54 -16.82
N ALA A 875 41.25 4.13 -16.76
CA ALA A 875 42.39 5.03 -16.69
C ALA A 875 42.49 6.00 -17.88
N ARG A 876 42.12 5.56 -19.09
CA ARG A 876 42.08 6.42 -20.29
C ARG A 876 40.93 7.42 -20.25
N GLY A 877 39.83 7.07 -19.59
CA GLY A 877 38.64 7.92 -19.43
C GLY A 877 38.81 9.11 -18.51
N HIS A 878 39.83 9.11 -17.64
CA HIS A 878 40.09 10.21 -16.72
C HIS A 878 40.58 11.50 -17.41
N ALA A 879 41.03 11.44 -18.67
CA ALA A 879 41.53 12.61 -19.42
C ALA A 879 40.47 13.16 -20.38
N ARG A 880 40.17 14.47 -20.31
CA ARG A 880 39.30 15.15 -21.27
C ARG A 880 40.11 15.55 -22.52
N TRP A 881 39.45 15.71 -23.67
CA TRP A 881 40.14 16.05 -24.92
C TRP A 881 40.82 17.43 -24.87
N PHE A 882 40.23 18.41 -24.18
CA PHE A 882 40.85 19.73 -23.95
C PHE A 882 41.95 19.72 -22.89
N ASP A 883 42.08 18.64 -22.11
CA ASP A 883 43.29 18.39 -21.30
C ASP A 883 44.50 18.04 -22.18
N TRP A 884 44.48 18.31 -23.48
CA TRP A 884 45.60 18.11 -24.41
C TRP A 884 46.09 19.42 -25.04
N ILE A 885 45.38 20.55 -24.86
CA ILE A 885 45.70 21.85 -25.48
C ILE A 885 46.62 22.70 -24.55
N PRO A 886 47.73 23.28 -25.02
CA PRO A 886 48.58 24.22 -24.24
C PRO A 886 47.86 25.56 -23.91
N PRO A 887 48.12 26.25 -22.77
CA PRO A 887 49.14 26.01 -21.72
C PRO A 887 48.61 25.17 -20.54
N LEU A 888 47.49 24.48 -20.74
CA LEU A 888 46.82 23.67 -19.74
C LEU A 888 47.50 22.33 -19.33
N PRO A 889 48.62 21.82 -19.93
CA PRO A 889 49.48 20.74 -19.39
C PRO A 889 49.79 20.74 -17.91
N LEU A 890 50.01 21.92 -17.37
CA LEU A 890 50.59 22.08 -16.04
C LEU A 890 49.54 22.12 -14.93
N LEU A 891 48.25 22.25 -15.28
CA LEU A 891 47.12 22.38 -14.34
C LEU A 891 46.25 21.09 -14.23
N ARG A 892 46.70 19.96 -14.78
CA ARG A 892 45.82 18.84 -15.19
C ARG A 892 45.37 17.87 -14.09
N ARG A 893 44.05 17.64 -14.02
CA ARG A 893 43.33 16.75 -13.10
C ARG A 893 43.10 15.32 -13.62
N GLY A 894 43.32 15.00 -14.89
CA GLY A 894 43.11 13.65 -15.45
C GLY A 894 44.37 12.77 -15.61
N PRO A 895 45.52 13.34 -16.05
CA PRO A 895 46.74 12.57 -16.37
C PRO A 895 47.43 11.91 -15.17
N ARG A 896 47.31 12.44 -13.94
CA ARG A 896 47.99 11.90 -12.75
C ARG A 896 47.35 10.60 -12.25
N LEU A 897 46.01 10.55 -12.17
CA LEU A 897 45.27 9.33 -11.82
C LEU A 897 45.47 8.24 -12.89
N ARG A 898 45.43 8.62 -14.17
CA ARG A 898 45.82 7.76 -15.29
C ARG A 898 47.25 7.23 -15.16
N GLY A 899 48.19 8.09 -14.76
CA GLY A 899 49.59 7.73 -14.53
C GLY A 899 49.75 6.69 -13.42
N ALA A 900 49.05 6.87 -12.28
CA ALA A 900 49.06 5.92 -11.18
C ALA A 900 48.47 4.56 -11.58
N ALA A 901 47.28 4.54 -12.20
CA ALA A 901 46.63 3.31 -12.66
C ALA A 901 47.44 2.54 -13.72
N ARG A 902 48.08 3.24 -14.67
CA ARG A 902 48.95 2.58 -15.66
C ARG A 902 50.23 2.04 -15.07
N SER A 903 50.73 2.69 -14.04
CA SER A 903 51.93 2.24 -13.35
C SER A 903 51.67 1.00 -12.50
N ALA A 904 50.46 0.91 -11.95
CA ALA A 904 49.95 -0.30 -11.35
C ALA A 904 49.89 -1.45 -12.39
N LEU A 905 49.29 -1.20 -13.55
CA LEU A 905 49.24 -2.20 -14.65
C LEU A 905 50.61 -2.64 -15.16
N ALA A 906 51.60 -1.74 -15.17
CA ALA A 906 52.95 -2.05 -15.62
C ALA A 906 53.72 -3.01 -14.68
N ARG A 907 53.24 -3.21 -13.46
CA ARG A 907 53.80 -4.16 -12.49
C ARG A 907 53.21 -5.57 -12.60
N LEU A 908 52.17 -5.77 -13.41
CA LEU A 908 51.59 -7.09 -13.64
C LEU A 908 52.58 -7.97 -14.41
N VAL A 909 52.92 -9.14 -13.85
CA VAL A 909 53.87 -10.10 -14.44
C VAL A 909 53.09 -11.18 -15.19
N PHE A 910 53.35 -11.31 -16.49
CA PHE A 910 52.83 -12.39 -17.35
C PHE A 910 53.99 -13.20 -17.91
N ALA A 911 53.79 -14.51 -18.14
CA ALA A 911 54.80 -15.37 -18.75
C ALA A 911 55.24 -14.88 -20.15
N ASP A 912 54.31 -14.35 -20.95
CA ASP A 912 54.57 -13.62 -22.20
C ASP A 912 53.99 -12.20 -22.12
N PRO A 913 54.82 -11.20 -21.77
CA PRO A 913 54.37 -9.81 -21.63
C PRO A 913 53.82 -9.19 -22.92
N ASP A 914 54.32 -9.59 -24.10
CA ASP A 914 53.91 -9.01 -25.37
C ASP A 914 52.58 -9.57 -25.86
N ALA A 915 52.37 -10.88 -25.71
CA ALA A 915 51.06 -11.47 -25.94
C ALA A 915 50.01 -10.93 -24.96
N ALA A 916 50.37 -10.72 -23.69
CA ALA A 916 49.48 -10.13 -22.69
C ALA A 916 49.07 -8.69 -23.06
N ARG A 917 50.03 -7.84 -23.47
CA ARG A 917 49.74 -6.48 -23.97
C ARG A 917 48.78 -6.49 -25.16
N LYS A 918 48.96 -7.42 -26.11
CA LYS A 918 48.07 -7.59 -27.27
C LYS A 918 46.66 -8.03 -26.83
N ALA A 919 46.56 -8.99 -25.91
CA ALA A 919 45.29 -9.48 -25.37
C ALA A 919 44.51 -8.37 -24.64
N ILE A 920 45.16 -7.64 -23.73
CA ILE A 920 44.60 -6.49 -23.01
C ILE A 920 44.13 -5.42 -24.00
N ALA A 921 44.94 -5.09 -25.01
CA ALA A 921 44.57 -4.09 -26.02
C ALA A 921 43.37 -4.52 -26.88
N ARG A 922 43.27 -5.81 -27.24
CA ARG A 922 42.13 -6.39 -27.97
C ARG A 922 40.86 -6.32 -27.13
N ARG A 923 40.91 -6.76 -25.87
CA ARG A 923 39.77 -6.74 -24.96
C ARG A 923 39.29 -5.31 -24.67
N ARG A 924 40.20 -4.38 -24.43
CA ARG A 924 39.89 -2.94 -24.27
C ARG A 924 39.16 -2.35 -25.50
N LYS A 925 39.52 -2.75 -26.71
CA LYS A 925 38.81 -2.30 -27.94
C LYS A 925 37.36 -2.79 -27.96
N GLN A 926 37.11 -4.01 -27.49
CA GLN A 926 35.74 -4.54 -27.35
C GLN A 926 34.94 -3.72 -26.32
N ILE A 927 35.50 -3.46 -25.13
CA ILE A 927 34.89 -2.62 -24.10
C ILE A 927 34.57 -1.21 -24.64
N ALA A 928 35.51 -0.59 -25.36
CA ALA A 928 35.31 0.73 -25.94
C ALA A 928 34.24 0.75 -27.04
N ARG A 929 34.06 -0.34 -27.79
CA ARG A 929 32.97 -0.48 -28.78
C ARG A 929 31.62 -0.58 -28.07
N ALA A 930 31.51 -1.43 -27.06
CA ALA A 930 30.28 -1.57 -26.25
C ALA A 930 29.88 -0.27 -25.55
N ARG A 931 30.85 0.56 -25.14
CA ARG A 931 30.59 1.89 -24.58
C ARG A 931 30.13 2.92 -25.62
N LYS A 932 30.49 2.80 -26.90
CA LYS A 932 30.03 3.79 -27.92
C LYS A 932 28.51 3.82 -28.07
N GLU A 933 27.86 2.71 -27.72
CA GLU A 933 26.41 2.57 -27.71
C GLU A 933 25.77 3.22 -26.47
N THR A 934 26.58 3.72 -25.52
CA THR A 934 26.13 4.42 -24.30
C THR A 934 26.72 5.83 -24.20
N LEU A 935 25.98 6.75 -23.57
CA LEU A 935 26.46 8.12 -23.31
C LEU A 935 27.28 8.25 -22.01
N LEU A 936 27.53 7.14 -21.30
CA LEU A 936 28.18 7.12 -19.99
C LEU A 936 29.69 7.43 -20.08
N ARG A 937 30.27 8.02 -19.03
CA ARG A 937 31.73 8.16 -18.89
C ARG A 937 32.37 6.79 -18.64
N PRO A 938 33.66 6.55 -18.96
CA PRO A 938 34.26 5.21 -18.82
C PRO A 938 34.17 4.61 -17.42
N LEU A 939 34.31 5.43 -16.39
CA LEU A 939 34.15 4.98 -15.00
C LEU A 939 32.70 4.64 -14.66
N ASP A 940 31.76 5.51 -15.03
CA ASP A 940 30.33 5.29 -14.80
C ASP A 940 29.81 4.10 -15.61
N PHE A 941 30.31 3.91 -16.84
CA PHE A 941 30.03 2.74 -17.67
C PHE A 941 30.56 1.45 -17.06
N ALA A 942 31.78 1.46 -16.50
CA ALA A 942 32.32 0.27 -15.84
C ALA A 942 31.49 -0.12 -14.62
N LEU A 943 31.08 0.85 -13.80
CA LEU A 943 30.21 0.59 -12.65
C LEU A 943 28.82 0.13 -13.10
N ASP A 944 28.21 0.80 -14.07
CA ASP A 944 26.91 0.42 -14.67
C ASP A 944 26.94 -1.01 -15.22
N ARG A 945 28.02 -1.44 -15.87
CA ARG A 945 28.14 -2.82 -16.38
C ARG A 945 28.36 -3.86 -15.29
N VAL A 946 29.08 -3.53 -14.22
CA VAL A 946 29.23 -4.43 -13.08
C VAL A 946 27.91 -4.53 -12.30
N GLU A 947 27.23 -3.41 -12.08
CA GLU A 947 25.93 -3.33 -11.41
C GLU A 947 24.81 -3.98 -12.26
N ALA A 948 24.88 -3.90 -13.59
CA ALA A 948 23.96 -4.60 -14.50
C ALA A 948 24.07 -6.13 -14.40
N GLY A 949 25.26 -6.66 -14.12
CA GLY A 949 25.47 -8.07 -13.83
C GLY A 949 24.83 -8.51 -12.51
N LEU A 950 24.66 -7.56 -11.58
CA LEU A 950 23.96 -7.75 -10.31
C LEU A 950 22.45 -7.46 -10.40
N ALA A 951 21.95 -6.90 -11.50
CA ALA A 951 20.59 -6.33 -11.61
C ALA A 951 19.42 -7.31 -11.36
N GLY A 952 19.67 -8.63 -11.36
CA GLY A 952 18.70 -9.61 -10.84
C GLY A 952 18.45 -9.51 -9.34
N ARG A 953 19.28 -8.75 -8.61
CA ARG A 953 19.22 -8.48 -7.17
C ARG A 953 19.50 -7.01 -6.90
N GLU A 954 18.73 -6.42 -6.00
CA GLU A 954 19.11 -5.12 -5.47
C GLU A 954 20.22 -5.31 -4.44
N VAL A 955 21.46 -5.12 -4.88
CA VAL A 955 22.65 -5.20 -4.03
C VAL A 955 23.12 -3.78 -3.73
N ARG A 956 23.20 -3.44 -2.44
CA ARG A 956 23.70 -2.14 -1.99
C ARG A 956 24.84 -2.35 -1.00
N SER A 957 25.85 -1.48 -1.06
CA SER A 957 26.97 -1.45 -0.11
C SER A 957 27.01 -0.16 0.68
N ASP A 958 27.58 -0.18 1.89
CA ASP A 958 27.76 1.02 2.72
C ASP A 958 28.52 2.13 1.98
N ALA A 959 29.35 1.78 0.99
CA ALA A 959 30.02 2.73 0.12
C ALA A 959 29.12 3.40 -0.93
N GLN A 960 28.02 2.77 -1.36
CA GLN A 960 27.05 3.34 -2.30
C GLN A 960 26.01 4.22 -1.59
N VAL A 961 25.66 3.90 -0.34
CA VAL A 961 24.59 4.57 0.43
C VAL A 961 25.00 5.94 0.97
N VAL A 962 26.29 6.21 1.15
CA VAL A 962 26.76 7.53 1.57
C VAL A 962 26.56 8.53 0.41
N PRO A 963 25.63 9.50 0.51
CA PRO A 963 25.30 10.37 -0.61
C PRO A 963 26.50 11.22 -1.02
N ALA A 964 26.70 11.35 -2.33
CA ALA A 964 27.67 12.28 -2.88
C ALA A 964 27.23 13.72 -2.55
N ALA A 965 27.98 14.39 -1.68
CA ALA A 965 27.98 15.86 -1.53
C ALA A 965 26.79 16.52 -0.80
N ARG A 966 26.29 15.96 0.31
CA ARG A 966 25.45 16.72 1.25
C ARG A 966 26.23 17.06 2.52
N VAL A 967 26.33 18.36 2.81
CA VAL A 967 26.82 18.88 4.10
C VAL A 967 25.74 18.63 5.13
N LEU A 968 26.00 17.81 6.14
CA LEU A 968 25.11 17.64 7.28
C LEU A 968 25.27 18.83 8.24
N THR A 969 24.17 19.40 8.71
CA THR A 969 24.19 20.49 9.71
C THR A 969 24.55 19.95 11.10
N HIS A 970 24.94 20.84 12.02
CA HIS A 970 25.18 20.45 13.42
C HIS A 970 23.95 19.79 14.06
N ASP A 971 22.76 20.30 13.75
CA ASP A 971 21.49 19.76 14.26
C ASP A 971 21.17 18.38 13.67
N GLU A 972 21.44 18.17 12.37
CA GLU A 972 21.31 16.86 11.73
C GLU A 972 22.29 15.84 12.34
N LEU A 973 23.52 16.26 12.66
CA LEU A 973 24.52 15.41 13.33
C LEU A 973 24.11 15.07 14.77
N ALA A 974 23.59 16.04 15.52
CA ALA A 974 23.06 15.82 16.87
C ALA A 974 21.84 14.88 16.84
N ALA A 975 20.97 15.02 15.82
CA ALA A 975 19.83 14.14 15.61
C ALA A 975 20.27 12.70 15.28
N ILE A 976 21.28 12.52 14.42
CA ILE A 976 21.88 11.22 14.11
C ILE A 976 22.50 10.60 15.38
N ALA A 977 23.27 11.38 16.16
CA ALA A 977 23.86 10.90 17.41
C ALA A 977 22.79 10.41 18.41
N LYS A 978 21.71 11.18 18.55
CA LYS A 978 20.58 10.87 19.43
C LYS A 978 19.82 9.63 18.93
N ALA A 979 19.64 9.51 17.62
CA ALA A 979 19.06 8.33 16.99
C ALA A 979 19.93 7.10 17.26
N ASP A 980 21.23 7.15 16.97
CA ASP A 980 22.18 6.07 17.22
C ASP A 980 22.18 5.62 18.69
N ALA A 981 22.22 6.56 19.64
CA ALA A 981 22.16 6.25 21.07
C ALA A 981 20.84 5.54 21.45
N LYS A 982 19.71 5.99 20.86
CA LYS A 982 18.40 5.35 21.05
C LYS A 982 18.35 3.96 20.43
N HIS A 983 18.89 3.78 19.23
CA HIS A 983 18.99 2.48 18.56
C HIS A 983 19.90 1.51 19.34
N ALA A 984 21.08 1.96 19.80
CA ALA A 984 21.99 1.17 20.62
C ALA A 984 21.35 0.75 21.95
N SER A 985 20.64 1.67 22.62
CA SER A 985 19.90 1.36 23.85
C SER A 985 18.79 0.32 23.61
N ARG A 986 18.02 0.48 22.52
CA ARG A 986 17.00 -0.49 22.10
C ARG A 986 17.60 -1.85 21.80
N ALA A 987 18.67 -1.93 21.03
CA ALA A 987 19.36 -3.17 20.71
C ALA A 987 19.85 -3.87 21.98
N ARG A 988 20.52 -3.15 22.90
CA ARG A 988 20.97 -3.71 24.19
C ARG A 988 19.80 -4.23 25.02
N LYS A 989 18.70 -3.48 25.12
CA LYS A 989 17.48 -3.93 25.83
C LYS A 989 16.88 -5.19 25.19
N THR A 990 16.88 -5.23 23.86
CA THR A 990 16.33 -6.34 23.05
C THR A 990 17.17 -7.61 23.23
N ILE A 991 18.50 -7.50 23.16
CA ILE A 991 19.44 -8.59 23.40
C ILE A 991 19.30 -9.10 24.84
N ALA A 992 19.33 -8.19 25.83
CA ALA A 992 19.18 -8.56 27.24
C ALA A 992 17.85 -9.25 27.53
N ALA A 993 16.75 -8.76 26.96
CA ALA A 993 15.43 -9.39 27.11
C ALA A 993 15.36 -10.77 26.45
N SER A 994 15.98 -10.94 25.28
CA SER A 994 16.02 -12.23 24.58
C SER A 994 16.85 -13.27 25.35
N ALA A 995 18.02 -12.85 25.85
CA ALA A 995 18.88 -13.70 26.67
C ALA A 995 18.21 -14.08 28.01
N ALA A 996 17.55 -13.12 28.68
CA ALA A 996 16.84 -13.36 29.92
C ALA A 996 15.65 -14.32 29.72
N ALA A 997 14.83 -14.10 28.69
CA ALA A 997 13.72 -14.99 28.36
C ALA A 997 14.22 -16.39 27.97
N ARG A 998 15.37 -16.47 27.30
CA ARG A 998 15.99 -17.76 27.01
C ARG A 998 16.43 -18.48 28.27
N ALA A 999 17.10 -17.79 29.19
CA ALA A 999 17.52 -18.36 30.46
C ALA A 999 16.34 -18.80 31.34
N GLU A 1000 15.20 -18.10 31.26
CA GLU A 1000 13.96 -18.47 31.95
C GLU A 1000 13.34 -19.76 31.36
N MET A 1001 13.34 -19.90 30.04
CA MET A 1001 12.66 -21.00 29.34
C MET A 1001 13.53 -22.26 29.21
N LEU A 1002 14.85 -22.12 29.01
CA LEU A 1002 15.75 -23.28 28.88
C LEU A 1002 15.80 -24.07 30.19
N GLN A 1003 15.66 -25.40 30.11
CA GLN A 1003 15.83 -26.29 31.26
C GLN A 1003 17.28 -26.73 31.41
N THR A 1004 17.73 -26.83 32.67
CA THR A 1004 19.05 -27.41 33.01
C THR A 1004 19.05 -28.93 32.83
N THR A 1005 17.93 -29.59 33.10
CA THR A 1005 17.70 -31.01 32.88
C THR A 1005 17.41 -31.26 31.40
N GLY A 1006 18.31 -31.98 30.72
CA GLY A 1006 18.16 -32.34 29.30
C GLY A 1006 17.28 -33.59 29.08
N TYR A 1007 17.13 -33.98 27.81
CA TYR A 1007 16.28 -35.09 27.38
C TYR A 1007 16.57 -36.39 28.14
N ALA A 1008 17.84 -36.80 28.26
CA ALA A 1008 18.20 -38.09 28.85
C ALA A 1008 17.77 -38.19 30.32
N GLU A 1009 17.94 -37.12 31.09
CA GLU A 1009 17.56 -37.10 32.51
C GLU A 1009 16.04 -37.01 32.67
N LEU A 1010 15.34 -36.23 31.83
CA LEU A 1010 13.88 -36.21 31.80
C LEU A 1010 13.30 -37.58 31.42
N ALA A 1011 13.87 -38.25 30.42
CA ALA A 1011 13.44 -39.57 29.98
C ALA A 1011 13.65 -40.65 31.05
N VAL A 1012 14.70 -40.52 31.88
CA VAL A 1012 14.92 -41.41 33.03
C VAL A 1012 13.92 -41.12 34.15
N ARG A 1013 13.70 -39.85 34.49
CA ARG A 1013 12.74 -39.45 35.53
C ARG A 1013 11.30 -39.78 35.18
N ALA A 1014 10.96 -39.70 33.89
CA ALA A 1014 9.62 -39.99 33.39
C ALA A 1014 9.34 -41.50 33.21
N ARG A 1015 10.28 -42.39 33.57
CA ARG A 1015 10.02 -43.83 33.62
C ARG A 1015 9.34 -44.20 34.93
N VAL A 1016 8.01 -44.31 34.85
CA VAL A 1016 7.10 -45.33 35.39
C VAL A 1016 5.72 -44.67 35.54
N GLU A 1017 4.67 -45.38 35.11
CA GLU A 1017 3.27 -44.95 34.92
C GLU A 1017 2.98 -44.09 33.68
N VAL A 1018 2.68 -44.79 32.57
CA VAL A 1018 1.65 -44.31 31.65
C VAL A 1018 0.34 -44.32 32.44
N ALA A 1019 0.06 -43.24 33.18
CA ALA A 1019 -1.27 -43.06 33.74
C ALA A 1019 -2.26 -42.95 32.57
N PRO A 1020 -3.42 -43.65 32.62
CA PRO A 1020 -4.46 -43.46 31.62
C PRO A 1020 -4.83 -41.96 31.55
N PRO A 1021 -5.37 -41.48 30.42
CA PRO A 1021 -5.90 -40.12 30.36
C PRO A 1021 -6.78 -39.88 31.60
N ILE A 1022 -6.58 -38.76 32.28
CA ILE A 1022 -7.41 -38.38 33.42
C ILE A 1022 -8.82 -38.12 32.87
N ARG A 1023 -9.64 -39.17 32.81
CA ARG A 1023 -11.10 -39.08 32.73
C ARG A 1023 -11.61 -39.23 34.15
N VAL A 1024 -11.93 -38.13 34.82
CA VAL A 1024 -12.71 -38.17 36.06
C VAL A 1024 -14.18 -38.05 35.67
N ALA A 1025 -14.88 -39.18 35.76
CA ALA A 1025 -16.33 -39.37 35.74
C ALA A 1025 -17.14 -38.68 34.62
N THR A 1026 -17.31 -39.38 33.50
CA THR A 1026 -18.62 -39.41 32.82
C THR A 1026 -19.60 -40.15 33.72
N PRO A 1027 -20.79 -39.61 34.07
CA PRO A 1027 -21.88 -40.49 34.44
C PRO A 1027 -22.22 -41.32 33.19
N GLU A 1028 -22.25 -42.65 33.36
CA GLU A 1028 -22.73 -43.58 32.35
C GLU A 1028 -24.14 -43.14 31.94
N LEU A 1029 -24.28 -42.68 30.69
CA LEU A 1029 -25.56 -42.59 30.02
C LEU A 1029 -25.87 -44.00 29.52
N GLU A 1030 -26.86 -44.62 30.13
CA GLU A 1030 -27.56 -45.77 29.56
C GLU A 1030 -28.01 -45.37 28.14
N GLU A 1031 -27.60 -46.17 27.15
CA GLU A 1031 -28.16 -46.13 25.81
C GLU A 1031 -29.62 -46.61 25.91
N GLU A 1032 -30.57 -45.67 25.90
CA GLU A 1032 -31.96 -45.95 25.50
C GLU A 1032 -31.98 -46.05 23.97
N ASP A 1033 -31.88 -47.29 23.49
CA ASP A 1033 -32.31 -47.66 22.14
C ASP A 1033 -33.86 -47.66 22.11
N ASP A 1034 -34.43 -46.69 21.40
CA ASP A 1034 -35.81 -46.73 20.89
C ASP A 1034 -35.90 -47.80 19.78
N ASP A 1035 -36.29 -49.02 20.15
CA ASP A 1035 -36.88 -49.99 19.23
C ASP A 1035 -38.22 -50.50 19.81
N ASP A 1036 -39.28 -49.76 19.49
CA ASP A 1036 -40.68 -50.17 19.63
C ASP A 1036 -40.99 -51.23 18.57
N ASP A 1037 -40.98 -52.51 18.94
CA ASP A 1037 -41.91 -53.55 18.46
C ASP A 1037 -41.61 -54.93 19.10
N ARG A 1038 -42.35 -55.29 20.17
CA ARG A 1038 -43.09 -56.57 20.34
C ARG A 1038 -43.36 -56.98 21.80
N GLU A 1039 -44.65 -57.28 22.02
CA GLU A 1039 -45.22 -58.33 22.86
C GLU A 1039 -44.75 -58.53 24.32
N LEU A 1040 -45.59 -58.02 25.24
CA LEU A 1040 -46.23 -58.78 26.33
C LEU A 1040 -45.66 -60.17 26.66
N ALA A 1041 -45.02 -60.32 27.82
CA ALA A 1041 -45.35 -61.35 28.82
C ALA A 1041 -44.53 -61.22 30.12
N ASP A 1042 -45.28 -61.17 31.22
CA ASP A 1042 -45.03 -61.74 32.55
C ASP A 1042 -43.78 -61.38 33.39
N ALA A 1043 -44.08 -60.63 34.46
CA ALA A 1043 -44.02 -61.07 35.86
C ALA A 1043 -42.78 -61.83 36.36
N GLY A 1044 -42.06 -61.22 37.30
CA GLY A 1044 -41.15 -61.95 38.18
C GLY A 1044 -40.26 -61.09 39.09
N ASP A 1045 -40.81 -60.72 40.24
CA ASP A 1045 -40.09 -60.52 41.51
C ASP A 1045 -38.93 -59.51 41.62
N LEU A 1046 -39.34 -58.32 42.06
CA LEU A 1046 -38.82 -57.70 43.27
C LEU A 1046 -38.67 -58.72 44.43
N ALA A 1047 -37.50 -59.34 44.60
CA ALA A 1047 -36.96 -59.70 45.91
C ALA A 1047 -35.62 -60.46 45.78
N ALA A 1048 -34.52 -59.72 45.86
CA ALA A 1048 -33.22 -60.12 46.42
C ALA A 1048 -32.05 -59.66 45.54
N LEU A 1049 -31.61 -58.44 45.76
CA LEU A 1049 -30.19 -58.05 45.71
C LEU A 1049 -30.01 -56.79 46.57
N ARG A 1050 -30.48 -56.88 47.83
CA ARG A 1050 -29.85 -56.20 48.96
C ARG A 1050 -28.66 -57.08 49.36
N GLU A 1051 -27.53 -56.43 49.58
CA GLU A 1051 -26.19 -56.98 49.90
C GLU A 1051 -25.37 -57.52 48.72
N GLN A 1052 -24.24 -56.84 48.50
CA GLN A 1052 -23.10 -57.16 47.62
C GLN A 1052 -23.21 -56.86 46.12
N ARG A 1053 -23.04 -55.58 45.75
CA ARG A 1053 -21.92 -55.16 44.89
C ARG A 1053 -21.75 -53.65 44.88
#